data_AF-A0A3M6Y7N3-F1
#
_entry.id   AF-A0A3M6Y7N3-F1
#
_cell.length_a   1.000
_cell.length_b   1.000
_cell.length_c   1.000
_cell.angle_alpha   90.00
_cell.angle_beta   90.00
_cell.angle_gamma   90.00
#
_symmetry.space_group_name_H-M   'P 1'
#
loop_
_entity.id
_entity.type
_entity.pdbx_description
1 polymer ?
#
loop_
_entity_poly.entity_id
_entity_poly.type
_entity_poly.pdbx_seq_one_letter_code
_entity_poly.pdbx_strand_id
1 'polypeptide(L)'
;FVKFDEGRGGWGARIKGTPRDDAKPAVGSEGGPHQMKTAVWFHAGIEGLGMLEVQDQDSGEELGFDGDVVFTGQGHDLGEFKLTVTEPEGNSHPIHRHPSYQKKPLDRTLVHSSQVPEEALWQAKAIFFASMKTTIDQYVEEYTQEAVPPPWQTYTIQSRPTDGNIHLIQKTFEGAFEFDIFYTPANAKTPTHDDMTKAIKAVVKSFDEKYVETLKPQAPFGADKFLRFSKSLFSNLVGGIGYFHGDQMIDRSYAPEYEEENEGFWQETAEARARGQQKLEGPYELYTSIPSRPFFPRGFLWDEGFHLLPIVDWDPELCMQIISSWFNTMDEDGWIPREQILGAEARSKVPPDFQVQYPHYANPPTLFMVLTALLDKVGAKDSKFYTGQQVAGDLAINALASPDGVRSFLRKLYPQLQKDFEWYKKTQFGDLKSYDRPAFSSKEAYRWRGRSERHILTSGLDDYPRAQTPHPGELHVDLISWMGMMATNIQRVAEYIGETDDSAHYAKVAEAIRRNIDDLHWDKKARTYCDATIDDYEDTVHVCHKGYVSLFPFMTGLMGPEHPHLKDILDLIADDEELWSPHGVRSLSKKDELYGTDENYWRSPVWMNMNYLIVSNLYAIATQEGSHQAQAAKMYNELRRNLVETVYNSWLETGFAWEQYNPETGAGQRTQHFTGWTSLVVKIMALPYVGGKAKAGHDEL
;
A
#
# COMPACT_ATOMS: atom_id res chain seq x y z
N PHE A 1 -20.59 -0.01 5.97
CA PHE A 1 -20.78 0.84 4.78
C PHE A 1 -21.34 -0.01 3.66
N VAL A 2 -22.30 0.50 2.88
CA VAL A 2 -22.86 -0.15 1.69
C VAL A 2 -23.17 0.91 0.63
N LYS A 3 -23.13 0.52 -0.64
CA LYS A 3 -23.64 1.33 -1.76
C LYS A 3 -24.94 0.73 -2.26
N PHE A 4 -25.94 1.57 -2.53
CA PHE A 4 -27.25 1.14 -3.04
C PHE A 4 -27.29 1.32 -4.56
N ASP A 5 -27.83 0.34 -5.28
CA ASP A 5 -27.85 0.32 -6.76
C ASP A 5 -26.49 0.67 -7.40
N GLU A 6 -25.44 -0.03 -6.96
CA GLU A 6 -24.05 0.19 -7.40
C GLU A 6 -23.49 1.61 -7.12
N GLY A 7 -24.20 2.41 -6.32
CA GLY A 7 -23.87 3.80 -6.00
C GLY A 7 -24.87 4.81 -6.59
N ARG A 8 -25.67 4.42 -7.60
CA ARG A 8 -26.71 5.29 -8.19
C ARG A 8 -27.81 5.66 -7.18
N GLY A 9 -28.10 4.75 -6.24
CA GLY A 9 -29.02 5.00 -5.13
C GLY A 9 -28.38 5.67 -3.92
N GLY A 10 -27.11 6.09 -4.02
CA GLY A 10 -26.33 6.63 -2.90
C GLY A 10 -25.64 5.57 -2.04
N TRP A 11 -25.29 5.94 -0.82
CA TRP A 11 -24.57 5.07 0.12
C TRP A 11 -25.09 5.21 1.55
N GLY A 12 -24.84 4.17 2.35
CA GLY A 12 -25.19 4.10 3.76
C GLY A 12 -24.00 3.69 4.63
N ALA A 13 -23.88 4.27 5.81
CA ALA A 13 -22.92 3.88 6.84
C ALA A 13 -23.64 3.67 8.17
N ARG A 14 -23.55 2.46 8.72
CA ARG A 14 -24.06 2.14 10.06
C ARG A 14 -22.95 2.30 11.07
N ILE A 15 -23.19 3.14 12.07
CA ILE A 15 -22.28 3.35 13.20
C ILE A 15 -22.88 2.62 14.38
N LYS A 16 -22.13 1.66 14.94
CA LYS A 16 -22.57 0.82 16.05
C LYS A 16 -21.46 0.71 17.08
N GLY A 17 -21.80 0.91 18.35
CA GLY A 17 -20.89 0.69 19.48
C GLY A 17 -21.53 -0.21 20.52
N THR A 18 -20.77 -1.18 21.01
CA THR A 18 -21.17 -2.04 22.13
C THR A 18 -20.06 -2.01 23.18
N PRO A 19 -20.34 -1.58 24.42
CA PRO A 19 -19.38 -1.69 25.52
C PRO A 19 -18.90 -3.13 25.67
N ARG A 20 -17.59 -3.33 25.87
CA ARG A 20 -17.04 -4.66 26.13
C ARG A 20 -17.48 -5.16 27.50
N ASP A 21 -17.71 -6.46 27.61
CA ASP A 21 -18.07 -7.09 28.89
C ASP A 21 -17.00 -6.91 29.97
N ASP A 22 -15.73 -6.78 29.56
CA ASP A 22 -14.57 -6.56 30.43
C ASP A 22 -14.15 -5.08 30.55
N ALA A 23 -14.99 -4.15 30.11
CA ALA A 23 -14.70 -2.73 30.22
C ALA A 23 -14.65 -2.29 31.70
N LYS A 24 -13.52 -1.68 32.10
CA LYS A 24 -13.36 -1.17 33.47
C LYS A 24 -14.32 0.00 33.71
N PRO A 25 -15.03 0.04 34.86
CA PRO A 25 -15.82 1.21 35.25
C PRO A 25 -14.95 2.46 35.36
N ALA A 26 -15.51 3.59 34.95
CA ALA A 26 -14.92 4.93 35.08
C ALA A 26 -15.96 5.88 35.68
N VAL A 27 -15.56 7.11 35.97
CA VAL A 27 -16.49 8.15 36.46
C VAL A 27 -17.65 8.31 35.46
N GLY A 28 -18.88 8.06 35.91
CA GLY A 28 -20.08 8.08 35.06
C GLY A 28 -20.55 6.72 34.52
N SER A 29 -19.79 5.64 34.75
CA SER A 29 -20.12 4.26 34.37
C SER A 29 -19.94 3.25 35.52
N GLU A 30 -20.03 3.74 36.76
CA GLU A 30 -19.84 2.96 38.00
C GLU A 30 -20.84 1.82 38.15
N GLY A 31 -22.04 1.94 37.55
CA GLY A 31 -23.04 0.87 37.51
C GLY A 31 -22.74 -0.24 36.49
N GLY A 32 -21.65 -0.14 35.73
CA GLY A 32 -21.19 -1.17 34.79
C GLY A 32 -21.21 -0.72 33.31
N PRO A 33 -20.83 -1.62 32.37
CA PRO A 33 -20.65 -1.27 30.95
C PRO A 33 -21.90 -0.71 30.27
N HIS A 34 -23.10 -1.10 30.70
CA HIS A 34 -24.37 -0.58 30.15
C HIS A 34 -24.61 0.90 30.49
N GLN A 35 -23.91 1.46 31.48
CA GLN A 35 -23.93 2.89 31.79
C GLN A 35 -22.75 3.64 31.16
N MET A 36 -21.94 2.98 30.32
CA MET A 36 -20.80 3.61 29.67
C MET A 36 -21.25 4.79 28.80
N LYS A 37 -20.68 5.97 29.04
CA LYS A 37 -20.96 7.19 28.30
C LYS A 37 -20.05 7.25 27.08
N THR A 38 -20.63 7.35 25.88
CA THR A 38 -19.88 7.42 24.63
C THR A 38 -20.33 8.64 23.83
N ALA A 39 -19.39 9.50 23.46
CA ALA A 39 -19.64 10.57 22.50
C ALA A 39 -19.07 10.16 21.13
N VAL A 40 -19.88 10.34 20.09
CA VAL A 40 -19.51 10.10 18.70
C VAL A 40 -19.55 11.43 17.98
N TRP A 41 -18.43 11.75 17.32
CA TRP A 41 -18.31 12.92 16.46
C TRP A 41 -18.08 12.45 15.03
N PHE A 42 -18.82 13.03 14.10
CA PHE A 42 -18.49 12.96 12.68
C PHE A 42 -18.54 14.36 12.08
N HIS A 43 -17.90 14.53 10.93
CA HIS A 43 -17.94 15.78 10.19
C HIS A 43 -18.35 15.51 8.76
N ALA A 44 -19.00 16.50 8.15
CA ALA A 44 -19.28 16.54 6.73
C ALA A 44 -18.82 17.90 6.21
N GLY A 45 -18.04 17.89 5.13
CA GLY A 45 -17.60 19.10 4.46
C GLY A 45 -17.81 19.00 2.96
N ILE A 46 -17.90 20.15 2.29
CA ILE A 46 -17.97 20.25 0.83
C ILE A 46 -16.80 21.11 0.33
N GLU A 47 -16.09 20.56 -0.65
CA GLU A 47 -14.97 21.20 -1.35
C GLU A 47 -15.42 21.74 -2.71
N GLY A 48 -14.78 22.80 -3.20
CA GLY A 48 -15.09 23.40 -4.50
C GLY A 48 -16.44 24.14 -4.56
N LEU A 49 -16.97 24.27 -5.77
CA LEU A 49 -18.24 24.96 -6.01
C LEU A 49 -19.42 24.09 -5.55
N GLY A 50 -20.07 24.52 -4.48
CA GLY A 50 -21.23 23.84 -3.92
C GLY A 50 -21.68 24.44 -2.60
N MET A 51 -22.67 23.80 -1.99
CA MET A 51 -23.22 24.12 -0.69
C MET A 51 -23.65 22.86 0.06
N LEU A 52 -23.59 22.92 1.38
CA LEU A 52 -24.15 21.92 2.29
C LEU A 52 -24.86 22.68 3.40
N GLU A 53 -26.16 22.50 3.51
CA GLU A 53 -27.01 23.24 4.45
C GLU A 53 -27.74 22.26 5.35
N VAL A 54 -27.70 22.54 6.66
CA VAL A 54 -28.50 21.80 7.64
C VAL A 54 -29.93 22.34 7.64
N GLN A 55 -30.91 21.42 7.57
CA GLN A 55 -32.33 21.76 7.66
C GLN A 55 -32.73 22.08 9.10
N ASP A 56 -33.84 22.79 9.28
CA ASP A 56 -34.43 23.12 10.60
C ASP A 56 -33.45 23.81 11.58
N GLN A 57 -32.64 24.74 11.06
CA GLN A 57 -31.59 25.46 11.81
C GLN A 57 -32.10 26.05 13.13
N ASP A 58 -33.26 26.73 13.11
CA ASP A 58 -33.87 27.36 14.29
C ASP A 58 -34.13 26.36 15.42
N SER A 59 -34.65 25.17 15.08
CA SER A 59 -34.96 24.09 16.04
C SER A 59 -33.67 23.52 16.64
N GLY A 60 -32.64 23.35 15.81
CA GLY A 60 -31.35 22.84 16.24
C GLY A 60 -30.51 23.82 17.06
N GLU A 61 -30.68 25.12 16.89
CA GLU A 61 -29.91 26.15 17.60
C GLU A 61 -30.32 26.24 19.08
N GLU A 62 -31.61 26.11 19.39
CA GLU A 62 -32.10 26.28 20.77
C GLU A 62 -31.61 25.19 21.72
N LEU A 63 -31.84 23.92 21.38
CA LEU A 63 -31.58 22.77 22.27
C LEU A 63 -30.86 21.61 21.57
N GLY A 64 -30.57 21.72 20.27
CA GLY A 64 -30.15 20.60 19.43
C GLY A 64 -31.34 19.87 18.80
N PHE A 65 -31.04 18.98 17.86
CA PHE A 65 -32.05 18.32 17.03
C PHE A 65 -32.73 17.14 17.75
N ASP A 66 -34.06 17.14 17.73
CA ASP A 66 -34.94 16.04 18.15
C ASP A 66 -35.27 15.15 16.95
N GLY A 67 -34.57 14.03 16.82
CA GLY A 67 -34.72 13.11 15.69
C GLY A 67 -33.58 13.19 14.67
N ASP A 68 -33.89 12.84 13.42
CA ASP A 68 -32.94 12.81 12.32
C ASP A 68 -32.40 14.22 12.00
N VAL A 69 -31.09 14.31 11.75
CA VAL A 69 -30.47 15.53 11.19
C VAL A 69 -30.35 15.36 9.69
N VAL A 70 -30.94 16.32 8.95
CA VAL A 70 -30.93 16.31 7.48
C VAL A 70 -30.12 17.49 6.96
N PHE A 71 -29.21 17.19 6.04
CA PHE A 71 -28.52 18.19 5.24
C PHE A 71 -28.96 18.07 3.78
N THR A 72 -29.19 19.22 3.14
CA THR A 72 -29.32 19.33 1.69
C THR A 72 -28.03 19.87 1.12
N GLY A 73 -27.52 19.22 0.08
CA GLY A 73 -26.29 19.65 -0.56
C GLY A 73 -26.43 19.71 -2.07
N GLN A 74 -25.58 20.54 -2.66
CA GLN A 74 -25.39 20.62 -4.10
C GLN A 74 -23.91 20.75 -4.37
N GLY A 75 -23.34 19.83 -5.15
CA GLY A 75 -21.96 19.89 -5.61
C GLY A 75 -21.88 19.88 -7.14
N HIS A 76 -20.83 20.47 -7.71
CA HIS A 76 -20.60 20.50 -9.15
C HIS A 76 -20.71 19.10 -9.80
N ASP A 77 -19.99 18.11 -9.26
CA ASP A 77 -19.95 16.74 -9.81
C ASP A 77 -20.99 15.80 -9.18
N LEU A 78 -21.46 16.12 -7.97
CA LEU A 78 -22.40 15.29 -7.21
C LEU A 78 -23.88 15.60 -7.52
N GLY A 79 -24.15 16.77 -8.12
CA GLY A 79 -25.51 17.28 -8.28
C GLY A 79 -26.16 17.59 -6.93
N GLU A 80 -27.50 17.62 -6.90
CA GLU A 80 -28.27 17.77 -5.68
C GLU A 80 -28.34 16.43 -4.91
N PHE A 81 -28.18 16.50 -3.59
CA PHE A 81 -28.22 15.35 -2.71
C PHE A 81 -28.74 15.70 -1.30
N LYS A 82 -29.04 14.65 -0.54
CA LYS A 82 -29.41 14.71 0.87
C LYS A 82 -28.47 13.82 1.69
N LEU A 83 -27.95 14.35 2.80
CA LEU A 83 -27.26 13.59 3.83
C LEU A 83 -28.17 13.49 5.06
N THR A 84 -28.52 12.28 5.48
CA THR A 84 -29.40 12.05 6.64
C THR A 84 -28.65 11.30 7.71
N VAL A 85 -28.71 11.78 8.95
CA VAL A 85 -28.08 11.16 10.10
C VAL A 85 -29.18 10.80 11.07
N THR A 86 -29.45 9.51 11.21
CA THR A 86 -30.67 9.06 11.87
C THR A 86 -30.59 9.13 13.39
N GLU A 87 -31.75 9.18 14.04
CA GLU A 87 -31.92 8.93 15.47
C GLU A 87 -32.98 7.83 15.67
N PRO A 88 -32.57 6.54 15.67
CA PRO A 88 -33.51 5.44 15.82
C PRO A 88 -34.06 5.35 17.25
N GLU A 89 -35.31 4.92 17.38
CA GLU A 89 -35.92 4.59 18.67
C GLU A 89 -35.13 3.44 19.35
N GLY A 90 -34.73 3.65 20.61
CA GLY A 90 -34.07 2.62 21.43
C GLY A 90 -32.63 2.92 21.84
N ASN A 91 -31.99 3.94 21.26
CA ASN A 91 -30.75 4.48 21.83
C ASN A 91 -31.02 5.09 23.22
N SER A 92 -30.08 4.90 24.14
CA SER A 92 -30.12 5.51 25.45
C SER A 92 -29.14 6.68 25.52
N HIS A 93 -29.52 7.75 26.20
CA HIS A 93 -28.74 8.98 26.30
C HIS A 93 -28.49 9.34 27.77
N PRO A 94 -27.36 10.00 28.09
CA PRO A 94 -27.05 10.38 29.47
C PRO A 94 -28.02 11.45 29.99
N ILE A 95 -28.57 11.25 31.18
CA ILE A 95 -29.44 12.23 31.86
C ILE A 95 -28.82 12.63 33.19
N HIS A 96 -28.89 13.92 33.56
CA HIS A 96 -28.42 14.39 34.87
C HIS A 96 -29.20 15.60 35.39
N ARG A 97 -29.08 15.89 36.69
CA ARG A 97 -29.81 16.97 37.38
C ARG A 97 -29.13 18.34 37.32
N HIS A 98 -27.89 18.41 36.84
CA HIS A 98 -27.16 19.68 36.73
C HIS A 98 -27.90 20.67 35.79
N PRO A 99 -28.01 21.98 36.12
CA PRO A 99 -28.76 22.96 35.32
C PRO A 99 -28.36 23.06 33.85
N SER A 100 -27.10 22.76 33.54
CA SER A 100 -26.58 22.72 32.16
C SER A 100 -27.35 21.74 31.25
N TYR A 101 -28.02 20.72 31.79
CA TYR A 101 -28.82 19.78 30.99
C TYR A 101 -29.99 20.48 30.33
N GLN A 102 -30.69 21.36 31.06
CA GLN A 102 -31.87 22.06 30.54
C GLN A 102 -31.52 23.00 29.40
N LYS A 103 -30.29 23.54 29.40
CA LYS A 103 -29.78 24.42 28.35
C LYS A 103 -29.25 23.65 27.14
N LYS A 104 -28.76 22.42 27.35
CA LYS A 104 -28.19 21.59 26.30
C LYS A 104 -28.39 20.10 26.64
N PRO A 105 -29.59 19.56 26.35
CA PRO A 105 -29.91 18.15 26.58
C PRO A 105 -29.05 17.23 25.71
N LEU A 106 -28.71 16.04 26.22
CA LEU A 106 -27.81 15.09 25.54
C LEU A 106 -28.53 13.97 24.79
N ASP A 107 -29.86 13.94 24.89
CA ASP A 107 -30.79 13.22 24.03
C ASP A 107 -31.11 13.97 22.74
N ARG A 108 -30.35 15.03 22.45
CA ARG A 108 -30.41 15.82 21.22
C ARG A 108 -29.11 15.67 20.45
N THR A 109 -29.21 15.70 19.12
CA THR A 109 -28.02 15.75 18.26
C THR A 109 -27.52 17.20 18.19
N LEU A 110 -26.24 17.42 18.48
CA LEU A 110 -25.63 18.75 18.40
C LEU A 110 -24.96 18.91 17.04
N VAL A 111 -25.13 20.07 16.39
CA VAL A 111 -24.48 20.40 15.11
C VAL A 111 -23.76 21.72 15.24
N HIS A 112 -22.50 21.76 14.81
CA HIS A 112 -21.70 22.98 14.74
C HIS A 112 -21.24 23.21 13.31
N SER A 113 -21.78 24.22 12.66
CA SER A 113 -21.37 24.64 11.32
C SER A 113 -20.27 25.69 11.38
N SER A 114 -19.37 25.68 10.42
CA SER A 114 -18.35 26.70 10.26
C SER A 114 -18.01 26.90 8.78
N GLN A 115 -17.56 28.11 8.45
CA GLN A 115 -16.92 28.40 7.18
C GLN A 115 -15.41 28.36 7.39
N VAL A 116 -14.72 27.49 6.65
CA VAL A 116 -13.26 27.40 6.66
C VAL A 116 -12.71 27.47 5.23
N PRO A 117 -11.47 27.95 5.04
CA PRO A 117 -10.79 27.80 3.76
C PRO A 117 -10.69 26.34 3.34
N GLU A 118 -10.73 26.06 2.03
CA GLU A 118 -10.73 24.70 1.49
C GLU A 118 -9.51 23.90 1.96
N GLU A 119 -8.34 24.53 1.97
CA GLU A 119 -7.08 23.96 2.44
C GLU A 119 -7.04 23.60 3.94
N ALA A 120 -8.06 24.02 4.70
CA ALA A 120 -8.21 23.72 6.11
C ALA A 120 -9.34 22.71 6.41
N LEU A 121 -10.09 22.24 5.42
CA LEU A 121 -11.21 21.31 5.62
C LEU A 121 -10.76 19.98 6.25
N TRP A 122 -9.59 19.48 5.86
CA TRP A 122 -8.97 18.29 6.47
C TRP A 122 -8.67 18.45 7.98
N GLN A 123 -8.62 19.69 8.49
CA GLN A 123 -8.31 19.99 9.89
C GLN A 123 -9.54 19.89 10.82
N ALA A 124 -10.53 19.04 10.49
CA ALA A 124 -11.74 18.84 11.29
C ALA A 124 -11.47 18.59 12.78
N LYS A 125 -10.36 17.90 13.12
CA LYS A 125 -9.92 17.69 14.51
C LYS A 125 -9.63 19.00 15.25
N ALA A 126 -8.95 19.95 14.61
CA ALA A 126 -8.65 21.25 15.21
C ALA A 126 -9.93 22.08 15.42
N ILE A 127 -10.82 22.08 14.42
CA ILE A 127 -12.12 22.76 14.46
C ILE A 127 -12.98 22.20 15.60
N PHE A 128 -12.99 20.87 15.74
CA PHE A 128 -13.65 20.17 16.84
C PHE A 128 -13.15 20.60 18.22
N PHE A 129 -11.82 20.62 18.43
CA PHE A 129 -11.27 21.06 19.71
C PHE A 129 -11.54 22.54 19.99
N ALA A 130 -11.52 23.40 18.96
CA ALA A 130 -11.88 24.81 19.10
C ALA A 130 -13.35 24.97 19.55
N SER A 131 -14.28 24.25 18.93
CA SER A 131 -15.70 24.27 19.32
C SER A 131 -15.91 23.77 20.76
N MET A 132 -15.25 22.66 21.13
CA MET A 132 -15.33 22.11 22.48
C MET A 132 -14.72 23.06 23.52
N LYS A 133 -13.59 23.71 23.21
CA LYS A 133 -12.94 24.67 24.11
C LYS A 133 -13.90 25.80 24.47
N THR A 134 -14.65 26.33 23.50
CA THR A 134 -15.66 27.37 23.75
C THR A 134 -16.71 26.92 24.77
N THR A 135 -17.19 25.67 24.70
CA THR A 135 -18.09 25.10 25.72
C THR A 135 -17.44 25.04 27.09
N ILE A 136 -16.18 24.59 27.16
CA ILE A 136 -15.45 24.48 28.42
C ILE A 136 -15.27 25.86 29.05
N ASP A 137 -14.83 26.85 28.28
CA ASP A 137 -14.62 28.23 28.76
C ASP A 137 -15.93 28.81 29.32
N GLN A 138 -17.06 28.63 28.62
CA GLN A 138 -18.38 29.07 29.09
C GLN A 138 -18.75 28.44 30.45
N TYR A 139 -18.51 27.15 30.63
CA TYR A 139 -18.80 26.50 31.90
C TYR A 139 -17.85 26.92 33.03
N VAL A 140 -16.59 27.23 32.71
CA VAL A 140 -15.63 27.77 33.69
C VAL A 140 -16.01 29.18 34.14
N GLU A 141 -16.61 29.98 33.26
CA GLU A 141 -17.14 31.31 33.61
C GLU A 141 -18.46 31.24 34.39
N GLU A 142 -19.35 30.29 34.04
CA GLU A 142 -20.68 30.18 34.63
C GLU A 142 -20.69 29.46 35.99
N TYR A 143 -19.85 28.45 36.20
CA TYR A 143 -19.89 27.56 37.36
C TYR A 143 -18.60 27.57 38.17
N THR A 144 -18.71 27.39 39.49
CA THR A 144 -17.54 27.20 40.36
C THR A 144 -16.95 25.79 40.16
N GLN A 145 -15.71 25.57 40.64
CA GLN A 145 -15.05 24.26 40.53
C GLN A 145 -15.85 23.12 41.17
N GLU A 146 -16.61 23.39 42.23
CA GLU A 146 -17.45 22.37 42.89
C GLU A 146 -18.78 22.12 42.19
N ALA A 147 -19.16 22.97 41.23
CA ALA A 147 -20.43 22.95 40.51
C ALA A 147 -20.24 22.77 38.99
N VAL A 148 -19.11 22.24 38.54
CA VAL A 148 -18.90 21.98 37.11
C VAL A 148 -19.83 20.86 36.60
N PRO A 149 -20.34 20.96 35.36
CA PRO A 149 -21.10 19.88 34.75
C PRO A 149 -20.31 18.56 34.68
N PRO A 150 -21.00 17.40 34.60
CA PRO A 150 -20.33 16.12 34.45
C PRO A 150 -19.55 16.03 33.13
N PRO A 151 -18.52 15.17 33.02
CA PRO A 151 -17.64 15.10 31.85
C PRO A 151 -18.37 14.96 30.50
N TRP A 152 -19.41 14.13 30.43
CA TRP A 152 -20.18 13.91 29.20
C TRP A 152 -21.03 15.12 28.77
N GLN A 153 -21.25 16.09 29.66
CA GLN A 153 -21.83 17.39 29.33
C GLN A 153 -20.76 18.43 28.99
N THR A 154 -19.64 18.41 29.71
CA THR A 154 -18.53 19.36 29.56
C THR A 154 -17.83 19.21 28.21
N TYR A 155 -17.59 17.98 27.76
CA TYR A 155 -16.92 17.68 26.50
C TYR A 155 -17.90 17.59 25.32
N THR A 156 -18.67 18.67 25.12
CA THR A 156 -19.63 18.79 24.02
C THR A 156 -19.28 19.97 23.11
N ILE A 157 -19.58 19.86 21.82
CA ILE A 157 -19.50 20.98 20.89
C ILE A 157 -20.59 22.04 21.20
N GLN A 158 -20.42 23.24 20.66
CA GLN A 158 -21.48 24.26 20.65
C GLN A 158 -22.55 23.87 19.62
N SER A 159 -23.84 23.97 19.96
CA SER A 159 -24.90 23.86 18.94
C SER A 159 -24.98 25.18 18.19
N ARG A 160 -24.59 25.18 16.93
CA ARG A 160 -24.62 26.33 16.02
C ARG A 160 -24.84 25.83 14.58
N PRO A 161 -26.06 25.36 14.25
CA PRO A 161 -26.39 24.83 12.93
C PRO A 161 -26.64 25.96 11.91
N THR A 162 -25.62 26.77 11.63
CA THR A 162 -25.71 27.85 10.63
C THR A 162 -25.22 27.38 9.25
N ASP A 163 -25.17 28.28 8.28
CA ASP A 163 -24.50 28.05 7.02
C ASP A 163 -22.98 27.88 7.21
N GLY A 164 -22.37 27.09 6.34
CA GLY A 164 -20.93 26.79 6.35
C GLY A 164 -20.58 25.70 5.35
N ASN A 165 -19.30 25.47 5.13
CA ASN A 165 -18.80 24.38 4.27
C ASN A 165 -18.28 23.18 5.06
N ILE A 166 -18.29 23.24 6.39
CA ILE A 166 -18.03 22.12 7.28
C ILE A 166 -19.02 22.11 8.44
N HIS A 167 -19.54 20.92 8.76
CA HIS A 167 -20.45 20.68 9.87
C HIS A 167 -19.87 19.57 10.74
N LEU A 168 -19.71 19.85 12.03
CA LEU A 168 -19.46 18.84 13.05
C LEU A 168 -20.78 18.40 13.64
N ILE A 169 -20.96 17.10 13.82
CA ILE A 169 -22.16 16.54 14.42
C ILE A 169 -21.75 15.65 15.59
N GLN A 170 -22.38 15.86 16.74
CA GLN A 170 -22.15 15.10 17.95
C GLN A 170 -23.43 14.39 18.40
N LYS A 171 -23.31 13.09 18.68
CA LYS A 171 -24.30 12.31 19.42
C LYS A 171 -23.65 11.74 20.69
N THR A 172 -24.39 11.73 21.80
CA THR A 172 -23.89 11.22 23.08
C THR A 172 -24.81 10.12 23.59
N PHE A 173 -24.24 8.95 23.85
CA PHE A 173 -24.98 7.73 24.19
C PHE A 173 -24.60 7.21 25.58
N GLU A 174 -25.51 6.43 26.16
CA GLU A 174 -25.31 5.58 27.33
C GLU A 174 -25.48 4.11 26.93
N GLY A 175 -24.45 3.30 27.10
CA GLY A 175 -24.47 1.87 26.76
C GLY A 175 -24.22 1.60 25.28
N ALA A 176 -24.91 0.57 24.75
CA ALA A 176 -24.83 0.21 23.34
C ALA A 176 -25.67 1.17 22.49
N PHE A 177 -25.21 1.48 21.30
CA PHE A 177 -25.89 2.39 20.38
C PHE A 177 -25.75 1.95 18.93
N GLU A 178 -26.70 2.37 18.10
CA GLU A 178 -26.65 2.18 16.65
C GLU A 178 -27.38 3.35 15.98
N PHE A 179 -26.82 3.87 14.89
CA PHE A 179 -27.51 4.80 13.99
C PHE A 179 -26.94 4.69 12.57
N ASP A 180 -27.67 5.21 11.59
CA ASP A 180 -27.32 5.15 10.18
C ASP A 180 -27.06 6.57 9.63
N ILE A 181 -26.12 6.66 8.70
CA ILE A 181 -25.83 7.85 7.90
C ILE A 181 -26.12 7.49 6.45
N PHE A 182 -26.99 8.24 5.78
CA PHE A 182 -27.36 8.02 4.38
C PHE A 182 -27.01 9.22 3.54
N TYR A 183 -26.21 9.02 2.49
CA TYR A 183 -26.12 9.92 1.36
C TYR A 183 -27.08 9.45 0.28
N THR A 184 -27.98 10.33 -0.16
CA THR A 184 -29.02 10.03 -1.14
C THR A 184 -29.00 11.09 -2.25
N PRO A 185 -28.71 10.73 -3.51
CA PRO A 185 -28.89 11.62 -4.65
C PRO A 185 -30.35 12.10 -4.77
N ALA A 186 -30.59 13.29 -5.32
CA ALA A 186 -31.94 13.87 -5.41
C ALA A 186 -32.96 13.01 -6.18
N ASN A 187 -32.50 12.14 -7.10
CA ASN A 187 -33.34 11.23 -7.87
C ASN A 187 -33.57 9.86 -7.19
N ALA A 188 -33.07 9.66 -5.96
CA ALA A 188 -33.19 8.41 -5.22
C ALA A 188 -34.04 8.58 -3.95
N LYS A 189 -34.66 7.48 -3.50
CA LYS A 189 -35.37 7.44 -2.22
C LYS A 189 -34.37 7.13 -1.11
N THR A 190 -34.42 7.90 -0.01
CA THR A 190 -33.60 7.63 1.18
C THR A 190 -33.88 6.21 1.72
N PRO A 191 -32.86 5.35 1.86
CA PRO A 191 -33.01 4.00 2.41
C PRO A 191 -33.49 4.01 3.86
N THR A 192 -34.14 2.92 4.28
CA THR A 192 -34.52 2.72 5.69
C THR A 192 -33.47 1.90 6.45
N HIS A 193 -33.60 1.85 7.78
CA HIS A 193 -32.78 0.98 8.64
C HIS A 193 -32.85 -0.51 8.26
N ASP A 194 -34.02 -0.98 7.81
CA ASP A 194 -34.22 -2.35 7.35
C ASP A 194 -33.54 -2.60 5.99
N ASP A 195 -33.59 -1.62 5.08
CA ASP A 195 -32.89 -1.69 3.80
C ASP A 195 -31.38 -1.76 4.01
N MET A 196 -30.85 -0.96 4.94
CA MET A 196 -29.45 -1.00 5.36
C MET A 196 -29.07 -2.38 5.92
N THR A 197 -29.89 -2.96 6.80
CA THR A 197 -29.65 -4.29 7.38
C THR A 197 -29.62 -5.38 6.29
N LYS A 198 -30.55 -5.33 5.33
CA LYS A 198 -30.59 -6.27 4.19
C LYS A 198 -29.36 -6.09 3.29
N ALA A 199 -28.99 -4.85 2.98
CA ALA A 199 -27.84 -4.54 2.14
C ALA A 199 -26.52 -5.01 2.77
N ILE A 200 -26.30 -4.78 4.08
CA ILE A 200 -25.11 -5.27 4.79
C ILE A 200 -25.00 -6.79 4.67
N LYS A 201 -26.09 -7.52 4.94
CA LYS A 201 -26.10 -9.00 4.84
C LYS A 201 -25.80 -9.48 3.42
N ALA A 202 -26.38 -8.84 2.41
CA ALA A 202 -26.15 -9.17 1.01
C ALA A 202 -24.69 -8.93 0.58
N VAL A 203 -24.12 -7.77 0.94
CA VAL A 203 -22.73 -7.41 0.60
C VAL A 203 -21.73 -8.33 1.28
N VAL A 204 -21.91 -8.62 2.58
CA VAL A 204 -21.02 -9.54 3.31
C VAL A 204 -21.05 -10.94 2.70
N LYS A 205 -22.25 -11.44 2.38
CA LYS A 205 -22.42 -12.74 1.72
C LYS A 205 -21.73 -12.77 0.35
N SER A 206 -21.96 -11.75 -0.48
CA SER A 206 -21.35 -11.64 -1.81
C SER A 206 -19.82 -11.56 -1.75
N PHE A 207 -19.28 -10.80 -0.79
CA PHE A 207 -17.84 -10.77 -0.52
C PHE A 207 -17.32 -12.16 -0.15
N ASP A 208 -17.98 -12.85 0.78
CA ASP A 208 -17.56 -14.18 1.25
C ASP A 208 -17.54 -15.21 0.12
N GLU A 209 -18.57 -15.20 -0.74
CA GLU A 209 -18.69 -16.09 -1.90
C GLU A 209 -17.58 -15.82 -2.92
N LYS A 210 -17.42 -14.56 -3.36
CA LYS A 210 -16.36 -14.17 -4.30
C LYS A 210 -14.96 -14.46 -3.74
N TYR A 211 -14.76 -14.27 -2.43
CA TYR A 211 -13.45 -14.50 -1.81
C TYR A 211 -13.03 -15.96 -1.87
N VAL A 212 -13.97 -16.88 -1.62
CA VAL A 212 -13.72 -18.32 -1.72
C VAL A 212 -13.54 -18.77 -3.17
N GLU A 213 -14.15 -18.08 -4.13
CA GLU A 213 -13.94 -18.36 -5.55
C GLU A 213 -12.53 -17.94 -6.00
N THR A 214 -12.04 -16.79 -5.55
CA THR A 214 -10.82 -16.18 -6.08
C THR A 214 -9.56 -16.44 -5.25
N LEU A 215 -9.63 -16.24 -3.93
CA LEU A 215 -8.45 -16.14 -3.04
C LEU A 215 -8.48 -17.18 -1.92
N LYS A 216 -9.17 -18.31 -2.14
CA LYS A 216 -9.27 -19.38 -1.14
C LYS A 216 -7.89 -19.93 -0.78
N PRO A 217 -7.55 -19.99 0.53
CA PRO A 217 -6.35 -20.68 1.00
C PRO A 217 -6.32 -22.13 0.52
N GLN A 218 -5.19 -22.52 -0.07
CA GLN A 218 -4.92 -23.87 -0.55
C GLN A 218 -4.11 -24.66 0.49
N ALA A 219 -3.97 -25.97 0.28
CA ALA A 219 -3.19 -26.82 1.18
C ALA A 219 -1.77 -26.26 1.43
N PRO A 220 -1.28 -26.29 2.69
CA PRO A 220 -1.88 -26.91 3.89
C PRO A 220 -2.84 -26.01 4.69
N PHE A 221 -3.23 -24.83 4.17
CA PHE A 221 -3.93 -23.78 4.93
C PHE A 221 -5.47 -23.93 4.92
N GLY A 222 -5.99 -25.15 4.83
CA GLY A 222 -7.44 -25.41 4.69
C GLY A 222 -8.28 -25.17 5.95
N ALA A 223 -7.66 -24.88 7.11
CA ALA A 223 -8.37 -24.61 8.36
C ALA A 223 -9.07 -23.23 8.34
N ASP A 224 -10.27 -23.14 8.92
CA ASP A 224 -11.10 -21.92 8.92
C ASP A 224 -10.37 -20.68 9.47
N LYS A 225 -9.46 -20.87 10.44
CA LYS A 225 -8.62 -19.80 10.99
C LYS A 225 -7.83 -19.04 9.92
N PHE A 226 -7.34 -19.74 8.89
CA PHE A 226 -6.57 -19.14 7.80
C PHE A 226 -7.48 -18.41 6.80
N LEU A 227 -8.70 -18.91 6.58
CA LEU A 227 -9.69 -18.20 5.76
C LEU A 227 -10.13 -16.88 6.41
N ARG A 228 -10.39 -16.89 7.72
CA ARG A 228 -10.71 -15.67 8.47
C ARG A 228 -9.54 -14.67 8.45
N PHE A 229 -8.34 -15.16 8.69
CA PHE A 229 -7.12 -14.37 8.66
C PHE A 229 -6.86 -13.74 7.27
N SER A 230 -6.95 -14.54 6.20
CA SER A 230 -6.71 -14.08 4.84
C SER A 230 -7.74 -13.03 4.40
N LYS A 231 -9.02 -13.22 4.73
CA LYS A 231 -10.08 -12.22 4.52
C LYS A 231 -9.76 -10.92 5.25
N SER A 232 -9.34 -10.99 6.51
CA SER A 232 -8.98 -9.81 7.30
C SER A 232 -7.86 -9.00 6.65
N LEU A 233 -6.77 -9.64 6.22
CA LEU A 233 -5.65 -8.92 5.58
C LEU A 233 -6.05 -8.33 4.24
N PHE A 234 -6.72 -9.10 3.39
CA PHE A 234 -7.17 -8.61 2.08
C PHE A 234 -8.16 -7.44 2.20
N SER A 235 -9.11 -7.51 3.12
CA SER A 235 -10.04 -6.41 3.37
C SER A 235 -9.34 -5.14 3.86
N ASN A 236 -8.26 -5.25 4.64
CA ASN A 236 -7.50 -4.09 5.08
C ASN A 236 -6.61 -3.50 3.97
N LEU A 237 -6.06 -4.33 3.08
CA LEU A 237 -5.36 -3.87 1.88
C LEU A 237 -6.30 -3.04 0.99
N VAL A 238 -7.45 -3.61 0.60
CA VAL A 238 -8.45 -2.91 -0.23
C VAL A 238 -9.02 -1.70 0.50
N GLY A 239 -9.23 -1.79 1.81
CA GLY A 239 -9.66 -0.68 2.66
C GLY A 239 -8.59 0.41 2.87
N GLY A 240 -7.36 0.20 2.40
CA GLY A 240 -6.30 1.20 2.32
C GLY A 240 -6.32 1.99 1.02
N ILE A 241 -7.11 1.59 0.01
CA ILE A 241 -7.23 2.36 -1.22
C ILE A 241 -7.85 3.73 -0.92
N GLY A 242 -7.19 4.77 -1.40
CA GLY A 242 -7.58 6.17 -1.23
C GLY A 242 -7.53 6.94 -2.55
N TYR A 243 -8.21 8.08 -2.56
CA TYR A 243 -8.08 9.12 -3.58
C TYR A 243 -7.40 10.32 -2.92
N PHE A 244 -6.36 10.82 -3.57
CA PHE A 244 -5.53 11.92 -3.09
C PHE A 244 -5.47 13.00 -4.17
N HIS A 245 -5.52 14.27 -3.76
CA HIS A 245 -5.42 15.41 -4.67
C HIS A 245 -4.62 16.54 -4.01
N GLY A 246 -3.77 17.21 -4.79
CA GLY A 246 -3.01 18.36 -4.31
C GLY A 246 -1.67 18.56 -5.00
N ASP A 247 -0.91 19.54 -4.51
CA ASP A 247 0.45 19.81 -4.96
C ASP A 247 1.48 18.81 -4.40
N GLN A 248 2.60 18.67 -5.11
CA GLN A 248 3.82 17.98 -4.69
C GLN A 248 4.97 18.98 -4.52
N MET A 249 5.97 18.63 -3.71
CA MET A 249 7.20 19.40 -3.57
C MET A 249 8.31 18.76 -4.43
N ILE A 250 8.74 19.43 -5.51
CA ILE A 250 9.68 18.87 -6.48
C ILE A 250 10.88 19.82 -6.68
N ASP A 251 12.10 19.27 -6.66
CA ASP A 251 13.32 19.98 -7.04
C ASP A 251 13.67 19.71 -8.52
N ARG A 252 13.30 20.66 -9.39
CA ARG A 252 13.66 20.68 -10.82
C ARG A 252 14.85 21.61 -11.12
N SER A 253 15.76 21.82 -10.19
CA SER A 253 16.95 22.65 -10.42
C SER A 253 17.90 22.06 -11.46
N TYR A 254 17.93 20.73 -11.60
CA TYR A 254 18.90 19.98 -12.41
C TYR A 254 20.33 20.49 -12.17
N ALA A 255 20.64 20.67 -10.90
CA ALA A 255 21.97 21.02 -10.42
C ALA A 255 23.03 20.10 -11.03
N PRO A 256 24.16 20.61 -11.59
CA PRO A 256 25.20 19.78 -12.18
C PRO A 256 25.73 18.69 -11.23
N GLU A 257 25.70 18.94 -9.92
CA GLU A 257 26.10 17.99 -8.88
C GLU A 257 25.23 16.71 -8.90
N TYR A 258 23.99 16.77 -9.40
CA TYR A 258 23.08 15.64 -9.52
C TYR A 258 23.43 14.64 -10.63
N GLU A 259 24.39 14.96 -11.50
CA GLU A 259 24.91 14.00 -12.49
C GLU A 259 25.79 12.91 -11.85
N GLU A 260 26.32 13.17 -10.65
CA GLU A 260 27.10 12.22 -9.85
C GLU A 260 28.33 11.63 -10.60
N GLU A 261 29.02 12.47 -11.37
CA GLU A 261 30.15 12.03 -12.22
C GLU A 261 31.49 11.95 -11.47
N ASN A 262 31.64 12.67 -10.35
CA ASN A 262 32.90 12.76 -9.59
C ASN A 262 32.87 11.88 -8.34
N GLU A 263 34.03 11.39 -7.90
CA GLU A 263 34.18 10.86 -6.54
C GLU A 263 33.78 11.93 -5.50
N GLY A 264 33.17 11.52 -4.40
CA GLY A 264 32.64 12.46 -3.41
C GLY A 264 31.28 13.07 -3.76
N PHE A 265 30.63 12.66 -4.87
CA PHE A 265 29.35 13.24 -5.33
C PHE A 265 28.25 13.32 -4.25
N TRP A 266 28.24 12.42 -3.27
CA TRP A 266 27.21 12.42 -2.22
C TRP A 266 27.26 13.69 -1.34
N GLN A 267 28.43 14.32 -1.21
CA GLN A 267 28.61 15.59 -0.50
C GLN A 267 28.11 16.75 -1.37
N GLU A 268 28.54 16.79 -2.63
CA GLU A 268 28.14 17.82 -3.61
C GLU A 268 26.61 17.82 -3.83
N THR A 269 26.01 16.63 -3.96
CA THR A 269 24.54 16.50 -4.07
C THR A 269 23.83 16.93 -2.79
N ALA A 270 24.40 16.66 -1.60
CA ALA A 270 23.82 17.13 -0.33
C ALA A 270 23.86 18.66 -0.21
N GLU A 271 24.96 19.28 -0.62
CA GLU A 271 25.08 20.74 -0.71
C GLU A 271 24.08 21.32 -1.71
N ALA A 272 23.91 20.68 -2.86
CA ALA A 272 22.94 21.08 -3.87
C ALA A 272 21.50 21.04 -3.33
N ARG A 273 21.09 19.95 -2.65
CA ARG A 273 19.78 19.83 -1.99
C ARG A 273 19.58 20.89 -0.91
N ALA A 274 20.63 21.21 -0.14
CA ALA A 274 20.58 22.23 0.89
C ALA A 274 20.33 23.66 0.35
N ARG A 275 20.48 23.90 -0.96
CA ARG A 275 20.12 25.18 -1.59
C ARG A 275 18.62 25.43 -1.62
N GLY A 276 17.77 24.43 -1.38
CA GLY A 276 16.34 24.61 -1.18
C GLY A 276 15.59 25.10 -2.42
N GLN A 277 15.94 24.60 -3.61
CA GLN A 277 15.38 25.08 -4.89
C GLN A 277 14.04 24.41 -5.29
N GLN A 278 13.52 23.52 -4.45
CA GLN A 278 12.23 22.86 -4.65
C GLN A 278 11.06 23.84 -4.72
N LYS A 279 10.02 23.46 -5.47
CA LYS A 279 8.78 24.24 -5.61
C LYS A 279 7.57 23.32 -5.50
N LEU A 280 6.43 23.94 -5.20
CA LEU A 280 5.14 23.27 -5.33
C LEU A 280 4.77 23.15 -6.81
N GLU A 281 4.40 21.94 -7.22
CA GLU A 281 3.99 21.59 -8.58
C GLU A 281 2.67 20.80 -8.51
N GLY A 282 1.77 21.00 -9.47
CA GLY A 282 0.46 20.35 -9.52
C GLY A 282 -0.67 21.31 -9.94
N PRO A 283 -1.93 20.98 -9.61
CA PRO A 283 -2.35 19.84 -8.80
C PRO A 283 -2.17 18.50 -9.53
N TYR A 284 -1.93 17.46 -8.75
CA TYR A 284 -2.01 16.07 -9.18
C TYR A 284 -3.18 15.38 -8.49
N GLU A 285 -3.63 14.28 -9.08
CA GLU A 285 -4.54 13.33 -8.44
C GLU A 285 -3.98 11.92 -8.51
N LEU A 286 -4.25 11.13 -7.47
CA LEU A 286 -3.83 9.75 -7.38
C LEU A 286 -4.87 8.90 -6.68
N TYR A 287 -5.35 7.87 -7.38
CA TYR A 287 -6.16 6.79 -6.85
C TYR A 287 -5.29 5.54 -6.69
N THR A 288 -4.99 5.16 -5.44
CA THR A 288 -3.95 4.18 -5.13
C THR A 288 -4.22 3.46 -3.81
N SER A 289 -3.65 2.27 -3.64
CA SER A 289 -3.47 1.68 -2.33
C SER A 289 -2.28 2.29 -1.58
N ILE A 290 -2.16 1.99 -0.28
CA ILE A 290 -1.19 2.59 0.63
C ILE A 290 -0.55 1.52 1.52
N PRO A 291 0.71 1.69 1.99
CA PRO A 291 1.38 0.67 2.80
C PRO A 291 0.76 0.48 4.20
N SER A 292 0.38 1.59 4.85
CA SER A 292 -0.21 1.59 6.20
C SER A 292 -1.05 2.84 6.45
N ARG A 293 -2.33 2.67 6.78
CA ARG A 293 -3.27 3.77 7.07
C ARG A 293 -2.79 4.74 8.16
N PRO A 294 -2.31 4.29 9.33
CA PRO A 294 -1.90 5.22 10.39
C PRO A 294 -0.55 5.93 10.13
N PHE A 295 0.38 5.32 9.40
CA PHE A 295 1.77 5.80 9.28
C PHE A 295 2.12 6.30 7.87
N PHE A 296 1.64 5.61 6.84
CA PHE A 296 1.94 5.85 5.44
C PHE A 296 0.67 6.01 4.58
N PRO A 297 -0.24 6.97 4.88
CA PRO A 297 -1.48 7.15 4.13
C PRO A 297 -1.28 7.91 2.81
N ARG A 298 -0.45 7.36 1.91
CA ARG A 298 -0.10 7.95 0.61
C ARG A 298 0.47 6.90 -0.34
N GLY A 299 0.55 7.24 -1.62
CA GLY A 299 1.09 6.36 -2.65
C GLY A 299 2.61 6.24 -2.58
N PHE A 300 3.11 5.00 -2.65
CA PHE A 300 4.52 4.69 -2.83
C PHE A 300 4.67 3.83 -4.10
N LEU A 301 5.50 4.28 -5.05
CA LEU A 301 5.55 3.73 -6.40
C LEU A 301 5.94 2.25 -6.40
N TRP A 302 7.01 1.90 -5.68
CA TRP A 302 7.50 0.54 -5.65
C TRP A 302 6.63 -0.40 -4.79
N ASP A 303 5.94 0.10 -3.76
CA ASP A 303 5.00 -0.69 -2.97
C ASP A 303 3.78 -1.12 -3.80
N GLU A 304 3.31 -0.24 -4.70
CA GLU A 304 2.03 -0.43 -5.39
C GLU A 304 2.01 -1.70 -6.26
N GLY A 305 3.12 -2.03 -6.91
CA GLY A 305 3.21 -3.28 -7.66
C GLY A 305 2.94 -4.51 -6.78
N PHE A 306 3.39 -4.49 -5.51
CA PHE A 306 3.12 -5.56 -4.55
C PHE A 306 1.68 -5.54 -4.02
N HIS A 307 1.11 -4.36 -3.82
CA HIS A 307 -0.29 -4.20 -3.41
C HIS A 307 -1.26 -4.75 -4.45
N LEU A 308 -0.98 -4.47 -5.72
CA LEU A 308 -1.88 -4.81 -6.81
C LEU A 308 -1.88 -6.30 -7.17
N LEU A 309 -0.83 -7.05 -6.82
CA LEU A 309 -0.77 -8.49 -7.09
C LEU A 309 -1.95 -9.29 -6.50
N PRO A 310 -2.35 -9.15 -5.22
CA PRO A 310 -3.58 -9.80 -4.73
C PRO A 310 -4.85 -9.13 -5.26
N ILE A 311 -4.82 -7.82 -5.55
CA ILE A 311 -5.99 -7.08 -6.06
C ILE A 311 -6.35 -7.51 -7.48
N VAL A 312 -5.37 -7.75 -8.36
CA VAL A 312 -5.63 -8.16 -9.76
C VAL A 312 -6.30 -9.53 -9.87
N ASP A 313 -6.13 -10.41 -8.88
CA ASP A 313 -6.90 -11.66 -8.83
C ASP A 313 -8.39 -11.37 -8.56
N TRP A 314 -8.66 -10.41 -7.66
CA TRP A 314 -10.00 -10.05 -7.20
C TRP A 314 -10.76 -9.13 -8.16
N ASP A 315 -10.10 -8.09 -8.65
CA ASP A 315 -10.69 -7.03 -9.47
C ASP A 315 -9.62 -6.44 -10.42
N PRO A 316 -9.49 -7.03 -11.63
CA PRO A 316 -8.56 -6.53 -12.64
C PRO A 316 -8.89 -5.12 -13.13
N GLU A 317 -10.16 -4.70 -13.08
CA GLU A 317 -10.57 -3.37 -13.51
C GLU A 317 -10.07 -2.30 -12.54
N LEU A 318 -10.27 -2.53 -11.23
CA LEU A 318 -9.70 -1.70 -10.18
C LEU A 318 -8.18 -1.57 -10.33
N CYS A 319 -7.51 -2.68 -10.66
CA CYS A 319 -6.08 -2.68 -10.91
C CYS A 319 -5.68 -1.80 -12.11
N MET A 320 -6.41 -1.87 -13.23
CA MET A 320 -6.15 -1.02 -14.40
C MET A 320 -6.39 0.47 -14.09
N GLN A 321 -7.41 0.79 -13.28
CA GLN A 321 -7.69 2.17 -12.84
C GLN A 321 -6.52 2.73 -12.02
N ILE A 322 -6.03 1.96 -11.04
CA ILE A 322 -4.89 2.37 -10.21
C ILE A 322 -3.62 2.54 -11.05
N ILE A 323 -3.30 1.58 -11.93
CA ILE A 323 -2.13 1.70 -12.84
C ILE A 323 -2.26 2.96 -13.70
N SER A 324 -3.43 3.22 -14.28
CA SER A 324 -3.67 4.45 -15.06
C SER A 324 -3.42 5.69 -14.22
N SER A 325 -3.92 5.70 -12.97
CA SER A 325 -3.74 6.84 -12.07
C SER A 325 -2.28 7.12 -11.76
N TRP A 326 -1.46 6.09 -11.56
CA TRP A 326 -0.01 6.25 -11.37
C TRP A 326 0.68 6.84 -12.60
N PHE A 327 0.45 6.26 -13.78
CA PHE A 327 1.06 6.75 -15.02
C PHE A 327 0.55 8.15 -15.44
N ASN A 328 -0.63 8.57 -14.97
CA ASN A 328 -1.11 9.94 -15.16
C ASN A 328 -0.33 10.99 -14.35
N THR A 329 0.41 10.58 -13.31
CA THR A 329 1.31 11.47 -12.55
C THR A 329 2.69 11.60 -13.20
N MET A 330 2.96 10.84 -14.27
CA MET A 330 4.24 10.85 -14.97
C MET A 330 4.47 12.19 -15.67
N ASP A 331 5.70 12.70 -15.59
CA ASP A 331 6.06 13.93 -16.26
C ASP A 331 6.39 13.74 -17.76
N GLU A 332 6.81 14.82 -18.41
CA GLU A 332 7.09 14.82 -19.85
C GLU A 332 8.31 13.95 -20.24
N ASP A 333 9.24 13.74 -19.31
CA ASP A 333 10.48 12.97 -19.51
C ASP A 333 10.30 11.48 -19.21
N GLY A 334 9.23 11.10 -18.51
CA GLY A 334 8.92 9.71 -18.15
C GLY A 334 9.13 9.39 -16.68
N TRP A 335 9.39 10.40 -15.84
CA TRP A 335 9.58 10.19 -14.40
C TRP A 335 8.26 10.16 -13.64
N ILE A 336 8.17 9.27 -12.66
CA ILE A 336 7.10 9.22 -11.66
C ILE A 336 7.73 9.38 -10.26
N PRO A 337 7.28 10.36 -9.44
CA PRO A 337 7.73 10.48 -8.07
C PRO A 337 7.54 9.19 -7.26
N ARG A 338 8.60 8.76 -6.56
CA ARG A 338 8.59 7.52 -5.75
C ARG A 338 7.58 7.54 -4.61
N GLU A 339 7.30 8.73 -4.07
CA GLU A 339 6.40 8.95 -2.94
C GLU A 339 5.50 10.14 -3.25
N GLN A 340 4.20 9.88 -3.39
CA GLN A 340 3.21 10.86 -3.88
C GLN A 340 2.55 11.58 -2.70
N ILE A 341 3.14 12.71 -2.30
CA ILE A 341 2.72 13.49 -1.13
C ILE A 341 1.85 14.66 -1.60
N LEU A 342 0.56 14.39 -1.83
CA LEU A 342 -0.37 15.34 -2.44
C LEU A 342 -1.05 16.23 -1.38
N GLY A 343 -0.72 17.52 -1.38
CA GLY A 343 -1.39 18.52 -0.54
C GLY A 343 -0.95 18.57 0.93
N ALA A 344 -1.56 19.47 1.70
CA ALA A 344 -1.15 19.76 3.08
C ALA A 344 -1.46 18.61 4.06
N GLU A 345 -2.57 17.89 3.86
CA GLU A 345 -2.94 16.74 4.70
C GLU A 345 -1.89 15.64 4.62
N ALA A 346 -1.49 15.22 3.41
CA ALA A 346 -0.45 14.23 3.21
C ALA A 346 0.90 14.70 3.78
N ARG A 347 1.30 15.95 3.49
CA ARG A 347 2.54 16.54 4.03
C ARG A 347 2.58 16.56 5.56
N SER A 348 1.45 16.69 6.24
CA SER A 348 1.38 16.66 7.72
C SER A 348 1.86 15.33 8.34
N LYS A 349 1.94 14.26 7.53
CA LYS A 349 2.39 12.92 7.91
C LYS A 349 3.84 12.62 7.51
N VAL A 350 4.54 13.56 6.88
CA VAL A 350 5.88 13.35 6.35
C VAL A 350 6.84 14.39 6.94
N PRO A 351 7.97 13.97 7.56
CA PRO A 351 8.99 14.91 7.98
C PRO A 351 9.51 15.74 6.79
N PRO A 352 9.82 17.04 6.98
CA PRO A 352 10.21 17.94 5.88
C PRO A 352 11.32 17.41 4.96
N ASP A 353 12.31 16.72 5.53
CA ASP A 353 13.48 16.20 4.80
C ASP A 353 13.11 15.11 3.76
N PHE A 354 11.95 14.48 3.89
CA PHE A 354 11.46 13.44 2.97
C PHE A 354 10.35 13.92 2.03
N GLN A 355 9.95 15.20 2.11
CA GLN A 355 8.87 15.72 1.28
C GLN A 355 9.30 15.99 -0.17
N VAL A 356 10.55 16.39 -0.37
CA VAL A 356 11.07 16.80 -1.68
C VAL A 356 11.33 15.59 -2.57
N GLN A 357 10.77 15.61 -3.76
CA GLN A 357 11.00 14.61 -4.80
C GLN A 357 11.98 15.14 -5.85
N TYR A 358 12.78 14.25 -6.44
CA TYR A 358 13.87 14.59 -7.37
C TYR A 358 13.69 13.84 -8.71
N PRO A 359 13.55 14.53 -9.86
CA PRO A 359 13.26 13.89 -11.15
C PRO A 359 14.30 12.93 -11.74
N HIS A 360 15.48 12.83 -11.12
CA HIS A 360 16.54 11.90 -11.51
C HIS A 360 16.65 10.68 -10.56
N TYR A 361 15.83 10.65 -9.50
CA TYR A 361 15.75 9.55 -8.56
C TYR A 361 14.67 8.55 -8.98
N ALA A 362 15.13 7.33 -9.27
CA ALA A 362 14.29 6.21 -9.63
C ALA A 362 13.82 5.41 -8.41
N ASN A 363 12.95 4.44 -8.66
CA ASN A 363 12.54 3.42 -7.69
C ASN A 363 12.31 2.07 -8.40
N PRO A 364 12.24 0.91 -7.72
CA PRO A 364 11.93 -0.33 -8.41
C PRO A 364 10.61 -0.26 -9.20
N PRO A 365 10.61 -0.67 -10.49
CA PRO A 365 9.49 -0.52 -11.42
C PRO A 365 8.45 -1.64 -11.22
N THR A 366 7.97 -1.82 -9.99
CA THR A 366 7.15 -2.97 -9.59
C THR A 366 5.77 -2.99 -10.28
N LEU A 367 5.26 -1.86 -10.77
CA LEU A 367 4.03 -1.80 -11.58
C LEU A 367 4.11 -2.68 -12.84
N PHE A 368 5.29 -2.89 -13.41
CA PHE A 368 5.47 -3.77 -14.57
C PHE A 368 5.19 -5.24 -14.24
N MET A 369 5.35 -5.65 -12.97
CA MET A 369 4.93 -6.98 -12.51
C MET A 369 3.43 -7.18 -12.69
N VAL A 370 2.65 -6.15 -12.40
CA VAL A 370 1.19 -6.23 -12.42
C VAL A 370 0.69 -6.33 -13.86
N LEU A 371 1.36 -5.69 -14.82
CA LEU A 371 1.07 -5.82 -16.25
C LEU A 371 1.18 -7.28 -16.71
N THR A 372 2.21 -8.00 -16.24
CA THR A 372 2.36 -9.43 -16.53
C THR A 372 1.25 -10.25 -15.90
N ALA A 373 0.92 -10.01 -14.62
CA ALA A 373 -0.19 -10.70 -13.97
C ALA A 373 -1.53 -10.48 -14.72
N LEU A 374 -1.75 -9.27 -15.24
CA LEU A 374 -2.92 -8.94 -16.06
C LEU A 374 -2.91 -9.69 -17.41
N LEU A 375 -1.75 -9.77 -18.08
CA LEU A 375 -1.58 -10.54 -19.32
C LEU A 375 -1.83 -12.04 -19.11
N ASP A 376 -1.35 -12.60 -18.00
CA ASP A 376 -1.57 -14.02 -17.67
C ASP A 376 -3.05 -14.32 -17.40
N LYS A 377 -3.81 -13.36 -16.85
CA LYS A 377 -5.28 -13.46 -16.67
C LYS A 377 -6.05 -13.52 -17.98
N VAL A 378 -5.64 -12.78 -19.01
CA VAL A 378 -6.30 -12.79 -20.34
C VAL A 378 -5.89 -13.99 -21.20
N GLY A 379 -5.19 -14.97 -20.64
CA GLY A 379 -4.77 -16.16 -21.35
C GLY A 379 -3.57 -15.94 -22.29
N ALA A 380 -2.84 -14.82 -22.17
CA ALA A 380 -1.60 -14.58 -22.89
C ALA A 380 -0.40 -15.29 -22.21
N LYS A 381 -0.61 -16.54 -21.79
CA LYS A 381 0.43 -17.41 -21.23
C LYS A 381 1.29 -17.91 -22.38
N ASP A 382 2.48 -17.34 -22.54
CA ASP A 382 3.48 -17.82 -23.50
C ASP A 382 4.66 -18.45 -22.73
N SER A 383 4.95 -19.72 -23.01
CA SER A 383 6.03 -20.49 -22.39
C SER A 383 7.43 -19.94 -22.66
N LYS A 384 7.58 -18.99 -23.58
CA LYS A 384 8.85 -18.28 -23.84
C LYS A 384 9.23 -17.30 -22.74
N PHE A 385 8.25 -16.78 -21.99
CA PHE A 385 8.50 -15.78 -20.96
C PHE A 385 8.47 -16.42 -19.59
N TYR A 386 9.63 -16.49 -18.96
CA TYR A 386 9.72 -16.93 -17.58
C TYR A 386 9.26 -15.78 -16.68
N THR A 387 8.07 -15.88 -16.12
CA THR A 387 7.59 -14.94 -15.11
C THR A 387 7.14 -15.71 -13.88
N GLY A 388 7.81 -15.50 -12.74
CA GLY A 388 7.46 -16.17 -11.49
C GLY A 388 6.05 -15.82 -10.99
N GLN A 389 5.43 -14.76 -11.50
CA GLN A 389 4.12 -14.29 -11.07
C GLN A 389 3.02 -15.30 -11.45
N GLN A 390 2.30 -15.76 -10.44
CA GLN A 390 1.12 -16.61 -10.61
C GLN A 390 -0.14 -15.83 -10.26
N VAL A 391 -1.21 -16.21 -10.94
CA VAL A 391 -2.49 -15.51 -10.92
C VAL A 391 -3.58 -16.55 -10.72
N ALA A 392 -4.50 -16.29 -9.79
CA ALA A 392 -5.56 -17.22 -9.43
C ALA A 392 -6.85 -16.92 -10.19
N GLY A 393 -7.47 -17.94 -10.80
CA GLY A 393 -8.76 -17.86 -11.50
C GLY A 393 -8.71 -17.23 -12.91
N ASP A 394 -9.79 -17.39 -13.67
CA ASP A 394 -10.00 -16.72 -14.96
C ASP A 394 -10.44 -15.25 -14.74
N LEU A 395 -10.57 -14.46 -15.81
CA LEU A 395 -11.13 -13.10 -15.72
C LEU A 395 -12.60 -13.15 -15.32
N ALA A 396 -12.98 -12.31 -14.36
CA ALA A 396 -14.39 -12.00 -14.14
C ALA A 396 -14.98 -11.42 -15.44
N ILE A 397 -16.17 -11.90 -15.81
CA ILE A 397 -16.90 -11.47 -17.02
C ILE A 397 -17.53 -10.08 -16.78
N ASN A 398 -16.70 -9.07 -16.53
CA ASN A 398 -17.08 -7.67 -16.64
C ASN A 398 -16.52 -7.14 -17.96
N ALA A 399 -17.31 -6.37 -18.72
CA ALA A 399 -16.97 -5.98 -20.10
C ALA A 399 -15.62 -5.27 -20.24
N LEU A 400 -15.19 -4.52 -19.21
CA LEU A 400 -13.94 -3.75 -19.19
C LEU A 400 -12.69 -4.60 -18.89
N ALA A 401 -12.84 -5.69 -18.13
CA ALA A 401 -11.77 -6.67 -17.88
C ALA A 401 -11.80 -7.85 -18.88
N SER A 402 -12.48 -7.69 -20.03
CA SER A 402 -12.39 -8.67 -21.13
C SER A 402 -11.01 -8.61 -21.80
N PRO A 403 -10.58 -9.67 -22.54
CA PRO A 403 -9.34 -9.60 -23.33
C PRO A 403 -9.25 -8.39 -24.25
N ASP A 404 -10.36 -7.98 -24.89
CA ASP A 404 -10.39 -6.78 -25.72
C ASP A 404 -10.29 -5.48 -24.90
N GLY A 405 -10.91 -5.45 -23.72
CA GLY A 405 -10.79 -4.34 -22.77
C GLY A 405 -9.36 -4.15 -22.29
N VAL A 406 -8.70 -5.23 -21.85
CA VAL A 406 -7.29 -5.22 -21.45
C VAL A 406 -6.37 -4.83 -22.60
N ARG A 407 -6.61 -5.35 -23.81
CA ARG A 407 -5.87 -4.92 -25.02
C ARG A 407 -6.03 -3.43 -25.30
N SER A 408 -7.24 -2.88 -25.16
CA SER A 408 -7.50 -1.45 -25.33
C SER A 408 -6.79 -0.60 -24.28
N PHE A 409 -6.86 -1.02 -23.02
CA PHE A 409 -6.14 -0.40 -21.91
C PHE A 409 -4.62 -0.38 -22.17
N LEU A 410 -4.03 -1.54 -22.47
CA LEU A 410 -2.59 -1.64 -22.73
C LEU A 410 -2.16 -0.81 -23.93
N ARG A 411 -2.95 -0.75 -25.01
CA ARG A 411 -2.64 0.13 -26.16
C ARG A 411 -2.60 1.61 -25.78
N LYS A 412 -3.48 2.06 -24.88
CA LYS A 412 -3.49 3.44 -24.40
C LYS A 412 -2.31 3.73 -23.48
N LEU A 413 -1.98 2.78 -22.60
CA LEU A 413 -0.88 2.90 -21.64
C LEU A 413 0.51 2.77 -22.29
N TYR A 414 0.61 2.01 -23.37
CA TYR A 414 1.88 1.59 -23.97
C TYR A 414 2.88 2.73 -24.26
N PRO A 415 2.48 3.89 -24.83
CA PRO A 415 3.41 5.01 -25.01
C PRO A 415 4.01 5.52 -23.69
N GLN A 416 3.26 5.48 -22.59
CA GLN A 416 3.77 5.86 -21.27
C GLN A 416 4.74 4.81 -20.73
N LEU A 417 4.48 3.51 -20.97
CA LEU A 417 5.42 2.43 -20.63
C LEU A 417 6.75 2.57 -21.37
N GLN A 418 6.71 2.90 -22.66
CA GLN A 418 7.92 3.12 -23.45
C GLN A 418 8.70 4.32 -22.91
N LYS A 419 8.00 5.42 -22.60
CA LYS A 419 8.64 6.61 -22.06
C LYS A 419 9.30 6.36 -20.70
N ASP A 420 8.60 5.72 -19.78
CA ASP A 420 9.15 5.34 -18.47
C ASP A 420 10.37 4.42 -18.63
N PHE A 421 10.28 3.37 -19.45
CA PHE A 421 11.40 2.47 -19.72
C PHE A 421 12.64 3.20 -20.27
N GLU A 422 12.47 4.10 -21.24
CA GLU A 422 13.57 4.91 -21.79
C GLU A 422 14.12 5.91 -20.76
N TRP A 423 13.25 6.47 -19.90
CA TRP A 423 13.67 7.31 -18.79
C TRP A 423 14.58 6.56 -17.82
N TYR A 424 14.22 5.34 -17.41
CA TYR A 424 15.09 4.50 -16.59
C TYR A 424 16.42 4.21 -17.30
N LYS A 425 16.37 3.82 -18.58
CA LYS A 425 17.58 3.54 -19.36
C LYS A 425 18.53 4.73 -19.43
N LYS A 426 17.99 5.92 -19.60
CA LYS A 426 18.76 7.17 -19.70
C LYS A 426 19.33 7.60 -18.36
N THR A 427 18.49 7.69 -17.33
CA THR A 427 18.84 8.32 -16.05
C THR A 427 19.64 7.41 -15.13
N GLN A 428 19.41 6.09 -15.22
CA GLN A 428 20.06 5.10 -14.35
C GLN A 428 21.18 4.33 -15.06
N PHE A 429 21.65 4.80 -16.21
CA PHE A 429 22.77 4.20 -16.93
C PHE A 429 24.02 4.12 -16.06
N GLY A 430 24.72 2.99 -16.10
CA GLY A 430 25.98 2.75 -15.42
C GLY A 430 27.17 2.88 -16.38
N ASP A 431 28.30 3.39 -15.89
CA ASP A 431 29.48 3.62 -16.72
C ASP A 431 30.20 2.32 -17.09
N LEU A 432 30.21 2.02 -18.40
CA LEU A 432 30.96 0.92 -19.03
C LEU A 432 32.12 1.42 -19.92
N LYS A 433 32.27 2.74 -20.08
CA LYS A 433 33.23 3.30 -21.04
C LYS A 433 34.54 3.71 -20.37
N SER A 434 34.47 4.20 -19.13
CA SER A 434 35.65 4.69 -18.42
C SER A 434 36.48 3.57 -17.80
N TYR A 435 35.90 2.39 -17.60
CA TYR A 435 36.53 1.25 -16.92
C TYR A 435 36.52 0.01 -17.82
N ASP A 436 37.59 -0.80 -17.78
CA ASP A 436 37.69 -2.03 -18.56
C ASP A 436 36.79 -3.12 -17.97
N ARG A 437 35.61 -3.29 -18.57
CA ARG A 437 34.57 -4.23 -18.12
C ARG A 437 34.13 -5.11 -19.29
N PRO A 438 34.47 -6.40 -19.29
CA PRO A 438 33.97 -7.31 -20.30
C PRO A 438 32.45 -7.47 -20.12
N ALA A 439 31.69 -7.02 -21.11
CA ALA A 439 30.23 -7.13 -21.13
C ALA A 439 29.76 -7.52 -22.53
N PHE A 440 28.77 -8.40 -22.61
CA PHE A 440 28.12 -8.75 -23.88
C PHE A 440 27.56 -7.52 -24.62
N SER A 441 27.00 -6.55 -23.89
CA SER A 441 26.48 -5.29 -24.42
C SER A 441 27.13 -4.08 -23.75
N SER A 442 27.59 -3.11 -24.54
CA SER A 442 28.11 -1.83 -24.05
C SER A 442 27.03 -0.81 -23.68
N LYS A 443 25.76 -1.22 -23.68
CA LYS A 443 24.60 -0.35 -23.42
C LYS A 443 23.79 -0.75 -22.18
N GLU A 444 24.00 -1.94 -21.65
CA GLU A 444 23.13 -2.53 -20.63
C GLU A 444 23.87 -2.71 -19.31
N ALA A 445 24.10 -1.60 -18.61
CA ALA A 445 24.59 -1.60 -17.24
C ALA A 445 23.96 -0.42 -16.51
N TYR A 446 23.75 -0.57 -15.20
CA TYR A 446 22.88 0.34 -14.47
C TYR A 446 23.39 0.62 -13.06
N ARG A 447 23.20 1.87 -12.62
CA ARG A 447 23.57 2.36 -11.29
C ARG A 447 22.45 3.22 -10.72
N TRP A 448 22.11 2.97 -9.47
CA TRP A 448 21.16 3.79 -8.71
C TRP A 448 21.74 5.18 -8.48
N ARG A 449 20.99 6.21 -8.82
CA ARG A 449 21.27 7.60 -8.44
C ARG A 449 20.74 7.90 -7.03
N GLY A 450 21.27 8.94 -6.40
CA GLY A 450 20.79 9.45 -5.12
C GLY A 450 21.28 8.71 -3.89
N ARG A 451 22.37 7.94 -4.01
CA ARG A 451 22.95 7.26 -2.84
C ARG A 451 23.77 8.21 -1.96
N SER A 452 23.75 7.92 -0.67
CA SER A 452 24.69 8.47 0.31
C SER A 452 25.77 7.44 0.66
N GLU A 453 26.63 7.75 1.63
CA GLU A 453 27.60 6.81 2.17
C GLU A 453 26.93 5.56 2.77
N ARG A 454 25.77 5.72 3.40
CA ARG A 454 25.13 4.67 4.20
C ARG A 454 23.84 4.12 3.62
N HIS A 455 23.24 4.83 2.66
CA HIS A 455 21.90 4.49 2.16
C HIS A 455 21.73 4.67 0.66
N ILE A 456 20.93 3.79 0.05
CA ILE A 456 20.41 3.93 -1.32
C ILE A 456 18.87 3.88 -1.30
N LEU A 457 18.24 5.00 -0.92
CA LEU A 457 16.78 5.11 -0.79
C LEU A 457 16.01 4.83 -2.10
N THR A 458 16.65 5.13 -3.23
CA THR A 458 16.12 4.88 -4.57
C THR A 458 16.00 3.40 -4.88
N SER A 459 16.83 2.53 -4.28
CA SER A 459 16.73 1.08 -4.47
C SER A 459 15.51 0.45 -3.77
N GLY A 460 14.92 1.14 -2.79
CA GLY A 460 13.91 0.60 -1.88
C GLY A 460 14.49 -0.29 -0.76
N LEU A 461 15.79 -0.58 -0.79
CA LEU A 461 16.52 -1.35 0.22
C LEU A 461 17.51 -0.44 0.95
N ASP A 462 16.97 0.54 1.66
CA ASP A 462 17.64 1.74 2.16
C ASP A 462 19.04 1.50 2.75
N ASP A 463 19.17 0.67 3.79
CA ASP A 463 20.41 0.41 4.53
C ASP A 463 21.09 -0.91 4.13
N TYR A 464 20.65 -1.57 3.04
CA TYR A 464 21.30 -2.78 2.57
C TYR A 464 22.77 -2.49 2.24
N PRO A 465 23.74 -3.31 2.70
CA PRO A 465 25.15 -3.04 2.47
C PRO A 465 25.52 -2.99 0.98
N ARG A 466 26.20 -1.91 0.59
CA ARG A 466 26.72 -1.67 -0.76
C ARG A 466 28.23 -1.41 -0.67
N ALA A 467 28.86 -1.03 -1.79
CA ALA A 467 30.25 -0.56 -1.75
C ALA A 467 30.41 0.53 -0.68
N GLN A 468 31.38 0.36 0.22
CA GLN A 468 31.54 1.21 1.41
C GLN A 468 31.81 2.67 1.05
N THR A 469 32.65 2.91 0.06
CA THR A 469 32.90 4.23 -0.52
C THR A 469 32.06 4.34 -1.79
N PRO A 470 31.06 5.25 -1.86
CA PRO A 470 30.30 5.46 -3.08
C PRO A 470 31.21 5.86 -4.24
N HIS A 471 31.01 5.25 -5.41
CA HIS A 471 31.81 5.53 -6.59
C HIS A 471 30.94 5.72 -7.86
N PRO A 472 31.23 6.71 -8.73
CA PRO A 472 30.47 6.92 -9.98
C PRO A 472 30.41 5.69 -10.90
N GLY A 473 31.47 4.88 -10.85
CA GLY A 473 31.61 3.63 -11.59
C GLY A 473 30.88 2.42 -10.99
N GLU A 474 30.10 2.55 -9.92
CA GLU A 474 29.31 1.42 -9.40
C GLU A 474 28.32 0.87 -10.45
N LEU A 475 28.04 -0.43 -10.37
CA LEU A 475 26.93 -1.08 -11.07
C LEU A 475 26.15 -1.92 -10.06
N HIS A 476 24.83 -1.81 -10.10
CA HIS A 476 23.95 -2.45 -9.11
C HIS A 476 23.17 -3.62 -9.70
N VAL A 477 23.36 -4.80 -9.13
CA VAL A 477 22.81 -6.05 -9.70
C VAL A 477 21.29 -6.12 -9.57
N ASP A 478 20.73 -5.54 -8.52
CA ASP A 478 19.29 -5.42 -8.33
C ASP A 478 18.65 -4.51 -9.39
N LEU A 479 19.29 -3.39 -9.72
CA LEU A 479 18.77 -2.47 -10.73
C LEU A 479 18.79 -3.08 -12.15
N ILE A 480 19.90 -3.69 -12.58
CA ILE A 480 19.94 -4.36 -13.89
C ILE A 480 18.92 -5.50 -13.97
N SER A 481 18.67 -6.18 -12.84
CA SER A 481 17.64 -7.22 -12.75
C SER A 481 16.23 -6.65 -12.91
N TRP A 482 15.94 -5.48 -12.32
CA TRP A 482 14.69 -4.76 -12.55
C TRP A 482 14.54 -4.31 -14.00
N MET A 483 15.61 -3.81 -14.62
CA MET A 483 15.59 -3.42 -16.03
C MET A 483 15.33 -4.62 -16.95
N GLY A 484 15.88 -5.79 -16.63
CA GLY A 484 15.60 -7.03 -17.36
C GLY A 484 14.13 -7.44 -17.24
N MET A 485 13.55 -7.30 -16.05
CA MET A 485 12.11 -7.53 -15.84
C MET A 485 11.25 -6.55 -16.63
N MET A 486 11.57 -5.25 -16.60
CA MET A 486 10.85 -4.24 -17.39
C MET A 486 10.92 -4.55 -18.88
N ALA A 487 12.12 -4.82 -19.40
CA ALA A 487 12.33 -5.16 -20.82
C ALA A 487 11.52 -6.39 -21.24
N THR A 488 11.49 -7.41 -20.39
CA THR A 488 10.68 -8.62 -20.62
C THR A 488 9.19 -8.31 -20.61
N ASN A 489 8.71 -7.50 -19.68
CA ASN A 489 7.29 -7.19 -19.55
C ASN A 489 6.79 -6.26 -20.67
N ILE A 490 7.57 -5.24 -21.06
CA ILE A 490 7.21 -4.37 -22.19
C ILE A 490 7.26 -5.12 -23.52
N GLN A 491 8.18 -6.09 -23.70
CA GLN A 491 8.18 -7.02 -24.83
C GLN A 491 6.86 -7.80 -24.90
N ARG A 492 6.40 -8.36 -23.78
CA ARG A 492 5.14 -9.11 -23.71
C ARG A 492 3.93 -8.26 -24.01
N VAL A 493 3.90 -7.03 -23.49
CA VAL A 493 2.83 -6.07 -23.79
C VAL A 493 2.82 -5.78 -25.30
N ALA A 494 3.97 -5.44 -25.89
CA ALA A 494 4.12 -5.17 -27.31
C ALA A 494 3.62 -6.35 -28.18
N GLU A 495 4.04 -7.58 -27.87
CA GLU A 495 3.56 -8.79 -28.55
C GLU A 495 2.06 -8.96 -28.41
N TYR A 496 1.52 -8.78 -27.20
CA TYR A 496 0.08 -8.91 -26.96
C TYR A 496 -0.72 -7.91 -27.78
N ILE A 497 -0.34 -6.62 -27.83
CA ILE A 497 -1.10 -5.58 -28.52
C ILE A 497 -0.88 -5.52 -30.05
N GLY A 498 0.15 -6.21 -30.55
CA GLY A 498 0.47 -6.36 -31.97
C GLY A 498 1.63 -5.49 -32.49
N GLU A 499 2.45 -4.92 -31.60
CA GLU A 499 3.64 -4.11 -31.94
C GLU A 499 4.85 -5.03 -32.15
N THR A 500 4.94 -5.66 -33.33
CA THR A 500 5.93 -6.72 -33.59
C THR A 500 7.38 -6.22 -33.63
N ASP A 501 7.62 -5.03 -34.16
CA ASP A 501 8.96 -4.46 -34.27
C ASP A 501 9.51 -4.10 -32.89
N ASP A 502 8.66 -3.50 -32.04
CA ASP A 502 8.99 -3.18 -30.66
C ASP A 502 9.22 -4.45 -29.82
N SER A 503 8.38 -5.48 -29.98
CA SER A 503 8.59 -6.77 -29.32
C SER A 503 9.98 -7.35 -29.68
N ALA A 504 10.36 -7.33 -30.96
CA ALA A 504 11.69 -7.77 -31.38
C ALA A 504 12.83 -6.88 -30.87
N HIS A 505 12.59 -5.58 -30.70
CA HIS A 505 13.55 -4.67 -30.08
C HIS A 505 13.77 -5.01 -28.60
N TYR A 506 12.70 -5.08 -27.81
CA TYR A 506 12.80 -5.36 -26.38
C TYR A 506 13.30 -6.78 -26.08
N ALA A 507 13.03 -7.76 -26.96
CA ALA A 507 13.64 -9.08 -26.86
C ALA A 507 15.18 -9.02 -26.90
N LYS A 508 15.76 -8.18 -27.76
CA LYS A 508 17.22 -7.98 -27.85
C LYS A 508 17.77 -7.29 -26.60
N VAL A 509 17.03 -6.32 -26.07
CA VAL A 509 17.40 -5.62 -24.84
C VAL A 509 17.38 -6.57 -23.65
N ALA A 510 16.31 -7.36 -23.49
CA ALA A 510 16.19 -8.36 -22.42
C ALA A 510 17.31 -9.41 -22.49
N GLU A 511 17.64 -9.92 -23.67
CA GLU A 511 18.75 -10.87 -23.85
C GLU A 511 20.11 -10.23 -23.52
N ALA A 512 20.33 -8.97 -23.94
CA ALA A 512 21.56 -8.25 -23.63
C ALA A 512 21.72 -8.03 -22.11
N ILE A 513 20.64 -7.65 -21.42
CA ILE A 513 20.61 -7.52 -19.96
C ILE A 513 20.91 -8.87 -19.29
N ARG A 514 20.24 -9.94 -19.70
CA ARG A 514 20.41 -11.28 -19.12
C ARG A 514 21.87 -11.75 -19.18
N ARG A 515 22.55 -11.51 -20.31
CA ARG A 515 23.98 -11.86 -20.44
C ARG A 515 24.88 -10.94 -19.62
N ASN A 516 24.60 -9.64 -19.61
CA ASN A 516 25.38 -8.68 -18.85
C ASN A 516 25.27 -8.90 -17.32
N ILE A 517 24.15 -9.46 -16.82
CA ILE A 517 24.05 -9.86 -15.41
C ILE A 517 25.15 -10.89 -15.07
N ASP A 518 25.33 -11.91 -15.90
CA ASP A 518 26.38 -12.91 -15.68
C ASP A 518 27.79 -12.33 -15.90
N ASP A 519 27.98 -11.53 -16.96
CA ASP A 519 29.30 -10.97 -17.29
C ASP A 519 29.79 -9.94 -16.24
N LEU A 520 28.90 -9.11 -15.70
CA LEU A 520 29.24 -7.96 -14.86
C LEU A 520 29.08 -8.22 -13.35
N HIS A 521 28.24 -9.18 -12.95
CA HIS A 521 27.83 -9.33 -11.55
C HIS A 521 28.06 -10.72 -10.95
N TRP A 522 28.41 -11.74 -11.74
CA TRP A 522 28.66 -13.07 -11.20
C TRP A 522 30.07 -13.21 -10.63
N ASP A 523 30.18 -13.40 -9.31
CA ASP A 523 31.45 -13.70 -8.68
C ASP A 523 31.68 -15.22 -8.54
N LYS A 524 32.69 -15.73 -9.27
CA LYS A 524 33.01 -17.17 -9.27
C LYS A 524 33.47 -17.69 -7.92
N LYS A 525 34.12 -16.86 -7.08
CA LYS A 525 34.68 -17.28 -5.79
C LYS A 525 33.61 -17.27 -4.71
N ALA A 526 32.78 -16.22 -4.66
CA ALA A 526 31.66 -16.09 -3.75
C ALA A 526 30.45 -16.96 -4.17
N ARG A 527 30.41 -17.41 -5.43
CA ARG A 527 29.33 -18.22 -6.04
C ARG A 527 27.97 -17.54 -5.91
N THR A 528 27.94 -16.25 -6.17
CA THR A 528 26.73 -15.44 -6.03
C THR A 528 26.83 -14.19 -6.91
N TYR A 529 25.70 -13.51 -7.07
CA TYR A 529 25.64 -12.22 -7.74
C TYR A 529 25.96 -11.08 -6.77
N CYS A 530 26.73 -10.11 -7.24
CA CYS A 530 27.26 -9.03 -6.44
C CYS A 530 27.12 -7.69 -7.18
N ASP A 531 27.05 -6.60 -6.42
CA ASP A 531 27.30 -5.29 -7.01
C ASP A 531 28.75 -5.20 -7.49
N ALA A 532 29.03 -4.35 -8.46
CA ALA A 532 30.38 -4.08 -8.93
C ALA A 532 30.75 -2.62 -8.64
N THR A 533 32.01 -2.39 -8.29
CA THR A 533 32.57 -1.04 -8.10
C THR A 533 33.98 -0.97 -8.68
N ILE A 534 34.64 0.17 -8.51
CA ILE A 534 36.03 0.42 -8.89
C ILE A 534 36.85 0.55 -7.62
N ASP A 535 38.02 -0.11 -7.59
CA ASP A 535 38.95 0.01 -6.47
C ASP A 535 39.99 1.12 -6.69
N ASP A 536 40.87 1.32 -5.71
CA ASP A 536 41.93 2.35 -5.74
C ASP A 536 42.94 2.17 -6.89
N TYR A 537 42.92 1.03 -7.59
CA TYR A 537 43.79 0.71 -8.73
C TYR A 537 43.06 0.85 -10.07
N GLU A 538 41.84 1.41 -10.08
CA GLU A 538 40.95 1.54 -11.24
C GLU A 538 40.46 0.18 -11.80
N ASP A 539 40.61 -0.91 -11.04
CA ASP A 539 40.13 -2.24 -11.42
C ASP A 539 38.68 -2.44 -10.97
N THR A 540 37.92 -3.21 -11.76
CA THR A 540 36.55 -3.58 -11.37
C THR A 540 36.57 -4.71 -10.35
N VAL A 541 35.89 -4.50 -9.22
CA VAL A 541 35.77 -5.49 -8.13
C VAL A 541 34.32 -5.74 -7.74
N HIS A 542 34.03 -6.96 -7.28
CA HIS A 542 32.70 -7.33 -6.79
C HIS A 542 32.55 -7.08 -5.29
N VAL A 543 31.42 -6.48 -4.90
CA VAL A 543 31.01 -6.26 -3.51
C VAL A 543 29.89 -7.24 -3.16
N CYS A 544 30.27 -8.33 -2.52
CA CYS A 544 29.41 -9.50 -2.33
C CYS A 544 28.81 -9.57 -0.91
N HIS A 545 27.81 -8.75 -0.65
CA HIS A 545 26.95 -8.91 0.53
C HIS A 545 25.81 -9.88 0.19
N LYS A 546 25.95 -11.13 0.61
CA LYS A 546 24.96 -12.19 0.33
C LYS A 546 23.64 -11.85 1.02
N GLY A 547 22.57 -11.73 0.25
CA GLY A 547 21.26 -11.35 0.75
C GLY A 547 20.29 -11.14 -0.40
N TYR A 548 19.22 -10.37 -0.18
CA TYR A 548 18.24 -10.10 -1.21
C TYR A 548 18.86 -9.56 -2.50
N VAL A 549 19.83 -8.63 -2.43
CA VAL A 549 20.51 -8.07 -3.61
C VAL A 549 21.12 -9.17 -4.50
N SER A 550 21.78 -10.16 -3.89
CA SER A 550 22.35 -11.32 -4.61
C SER A 550 21.31 -12.24 -5.26
N LEU A 551 20.05 -12.17 -4.84
CA LEU A 551 18.97 -13.00 -5.34
C LEU A 551 18.16 -12.32 -6.45
N PHE A 552 18.40 -11.05 -6.77
CA PHE A 552 17.56 -10.30 -7.71
C PHE A 552 17.41 -10.95 -9.09
N PRO A 553 18.47 -11.49 -9.74
CA PRO A 553 18.30 -12.19 -11.01
C PRO A 553 17.30 -13.35 -10.92
N PHE A 554 17.23 -14.05 -9.78
CA PHE A 554 16.24 -15.07 -9.53
C PHE A 554 14.85 -14.48 -9.20
N MET A 555 14.79 -13.47 -8.33
CA MET A 555 13.53 -12.84 -7.90
C MET A 555 12.79 -12.14 -9.05
N THR A 556 13.50 -11.61 -10.04
CA THR A 556 12.92 -10.95 -11.22
C THR A 556 12.64 -11.91 -12.38
N GLY A 557 12.87 -13.21 -12.20
CA GLY A 557 12.56 -14.22 -13.22
C GLY A 557 13.56 -14.30 -14.38
N LEU A 558 14.80 -13.85 -14.19
CA LEU A 558 15.83 -13.90 -15.23
C LEU A 558 16.60 -15.22 -15.24
N MET A 559 16.35 -16.10 -14.27
CA MET A 559 16.97 -17.42 -14.12
C MET A 559 15.96 -18.56 -14.35
N GLY A 560 15.95 -19.14 -15.55
CA GLY A 560 15.12 -20.32 -15.87
C GLY A 560 15.70 -21.66 -15.36
N PRO A 561 14.99 -22.79 -15.56
CA PRO A 561 15.39 -24.12 -15.06
C PRO A 561 16.78 -24.61 -15.51
N GLU A 562 17.23 -24.15 -16.68
CA GLU A 562 18.52 -24.52 -17.29
C GLU A 562 19.62 -23.47 -17.04
N HIS A 563 19.38 -22.47 -16.18
CA HIS A 563 20.36 -21.42 -15.90
C HIS A 563 21.59 -22.01 -15.19
N PRO A 564 22.83 -21.73 -15.66
CA PRO A 564 24.05 -22.38 -15.14
C PRO A 564 24.28 -22.14 -13.64
N HIS A 565 23.86 -20.98 -13.13
CA HIS A 565 24.01 -20.58 -11.74
C HIS A 565 22.79 -20.86 -10.85
N LEU A 566 21.73 -21.49 -11.38
CA LEU A 566 20.50 -21.74 -10.62
C LEU A 566 20.77 -22.54 -9.34
N LYS A 567 21.61 -23.58 -9.43
CA LYS A 567 21.97 -24.41 -8.28
C LYS A 567 22.58 -23.60 -7.15
N ASP A 568 23.54 -22.73 -7.48
CA ASP A 568 24.25 -21.91 -6.49
C ASP A 568 23.29 -20.98 -5.74
N ILE A 569 22.34 -20.39 -6.46
CA ILE A 569 21.33 -19.50 -5.87
C ILE A 569 20.33 -20.27 -5.00
N LEU A 570 19.85 -21.44 -5.46
CA LEU A 570 18.97 -22.28 -4.64
C LEU A 570 19.66 -22.79 -3.38
N ASP A 571 20.95 -23.16 -3.48
CA ASP A 571 21.75 -23.58 -2.33
C ASP A 571 21.96 -22.42 -1.34
N LEU A 572 22.24 -21.21 -1.82
CA LEU A 572 22.38 -20.01 -0.98
C LEU A 572 21.08 -19.67 -0.24
N ILE A 573 19.92 -19.73 -0.93
CA ILE A 573 18.62 -19.49 -0.30
C ILE A 573 18.33 -20.54 0.77
N ALA A 574 18.68 -21.80 0.53
CA ALA A 574 18.37 -22.93 1.42
C ALA A 574 19.32 -23.09 2.62
N ASP A 575 20.46 -22.39 2.64
CA ASP A 575 21.45 -22.45 3.72
C ASP A 575 20.96 -21.65 4.94
N ASP A 576 20.78 -22.34 6.07
CA ASP A 576 20.28 -21.76 7.33
C ASP A 576 21.32 -20.94 8.10
N GLU A 577 22.60 -21.18 7.82
CA GLU A 577 23.71 -20.36 8.28
C GLU A 577 23.94 -19.13 7.38
N GLU A 578 23.22 -19.03 6.25
CA GLU A 578 23.19 -17.83 5.40
C GLU A 578 21.80 -17.18 5.45
N LEU A 579 20.90 -17.53 4.53
CA LEU A 579 19.64 -16.80 4.29
C LEU A 579 18.39 -17.50 4.83
N TRP A 580 18.37 -18.82 4.96
CA TRP A 580 17.15 -19.54 5.34
C TRP A 580 16.85 -19.41 6.84
N SER A 581 15.65 -18.98 7.20
CA SER A 581 15.17 -19.02 8.58
C SER A 581 13.83 -19.75 8.73
N PRO A 582 13.47 -20.20 9.95
CA PRO A 582 12.13 -20.73 10.24
C PRO A 582 10.99 -19.74 9.95
N HIS A 583 11.30 -18.46 9.74
CA HIS A 583 10.33 -17.38 9.57
C HIS A 583 10.31 -16.80 8.15
N GLY A 584 11.19 -17.26 7.26
CA GLY A 584 11.34 -16.78 5.89
C GLY A 584 12.82 -16.58 5.49
N VAL A 585 13.07 -16.12 4.28
CA VAL A 585 14.42 -15.78 3.81
C VAL A 585 14.83 -14.42 4.38
N ARG A 586 16.00 -14.38 5.03
CA ARG A 586 16.61 -13.18 5.62
C ARG A 586 16.99 -12.17 4.54
N SER A 587 16.88 -10.88 4.86
CA SER A 587 17.35 -9.81 3.97
C SER A 587 18.86 -9.86 3.72
N LEU A 588 19.64 -10.17 4.76
CA LEU A 588 21.10 -10.28 4.69
C LEU A 588 21.55 -11.60 5.33
N SER A 589 22.65 -12.16 4.82
CA SER A 589 23.25 -13.38 5.36
C SER A 589 23.68 -13.20 6.81
N LYS A 590 23.41 -14.23 7.62
CA LYS A 590 23.87 -14.32 9.00
C LYS A 590 25.41 -14.31 9.14
N LYS A 591 26.14 -14.65 8.07
CA LYS A 591 27.62 -14.59 8.02
C LYS A 591 28.15 -13.23 7.59
N ASP A 592 27.31 -12.33 7.08
CA ASP A 592 27.74 -10.98 6.74
C ASP A 592 28.09 -10.21 8.01
N GLU A 593 29.17 -9.44 7.98
CA GLU A 593 29.64 -8.69 9.15
C GLU A 593 28.69 -7.59 9.60
N LEU A 594 27.81 -7.13 8.69
CA LEU A 594 26.81 -6.11 8.96
C LEU A 594 25.45 -6.69 9.37
N TYR A 595 25.34 -8.01 9.52
CA TYR A 595 24.10 -8.66 9.96
C TYR A 595 23.62 -8.15 11.32
N GLY A 596 22.39 -7.63 11.37
CA GLY A 596 21.79 -7.13 12.61
C GLY A 596 22.34 -5.81 13.13
N THR A 597 23.15 -5.09 12.34
CA THR A 597 23.82 -3.84 12.74
C THR A 597 23.03 -2.58 12.37
N ASP A 598 23.48 -1.43 12.90
CA ASP A 598 22.93 -0.09 12.64
C ASP A 598 21.40 0.00 12.81
N GLU A 599 20.69 0.49 11.80
CA GLU A 599 19.24 0.57 11.79
C GLU A 599 18.61 -0.82 11.69
N ASN A 600 19.31 -1.81 11.13
CA ASN A 600 18.84 -3.16 10.94
C ASN A 600 17.45 -3.21 10.27
N TYR A 601 17.33 -2.50 9.14
CA TYR A 601 16.11 -2.47 8.34
C TYR A 601 16.16 -3.56 7.27
N TRP A 602 17.15 -3.51 6.38
CA TRP A 602 17.43 -4.51 5.34
C TRP A 602 18.69 -5.36 5.64
N ARG A 603 19.11 -5.42 6.91
CA ARG A 603 20.33 -6.13 7.36
C ARG A 603 20.09 -7.39 8.19
N SER A 604 18.89 -7.94 8.18
CA SER A 604 18.54 -9.23 8.79
C SER A 604 17.05 -9.58 8.65
N PRO A 605 16.09 -8.62 8.80
CA PRO A 605 14.68 -8.94 8.89
C PRO A 605 14.14 -9.65 7.65
N VAL A 606 13.04 -10.38 7.84
CA VAL A 606 12.28 -11.03 6.78
C VAL A 606 11.22 -10.07 6.26
N TRP A 607 11.24 -9.83 4.95
CA TRP A 607 10.31 -8.94 4.26
C TRP A 607 9.42 -9.72 3.28
N MET A 608 8.11 -9.46 3.32
CA MET A 608 7.13 -10.27 2.58
C MET A 608 7.17 -10.03 1.07
N ASN A 609 7.42 -8.79 0.62
CA ASN A 609 7.59 -8.47 -0.80
C ASN A 609 8.70 -9.31 -1.47
N MET A 610 9.91 -9.32 -0.89
CA MET A 610 11.04 -10.08 -1.42
C MET A 610 10.80 -11.59 -1.32
N ASN A 611 10.30 -12.05 -0.16
CA ASN A 611 9.97 -13.46 0.02
C ASN A 611 8.88 -13.95 -0.93
N TYR A 612 7.90 -13.11 -1.27
CA TYR A 612 6.90 -13.45 -2.27
C TYR A 612 7.53 -13.66 -3.65
N LEU A 613 8.48 -12.82 -4.07
CA LEU A 613 9.21 -13.03 -5.33
C LEU A 613 10.00 -14.34 -5.31
N ILE A 614 10.65 -14.67 -4.19
CA ILE A 614 11.35 -15.95 -4.02
C ILE A 614 10.38 -17.13 -4.11
N VAL A 615 9.27 -17.10 -3.38
CA VAL A 615 8.23 -18.15 -3.42
C VAL A 615 7.68 -18.32 -4.84
N SER A 616 7.41 -17.22 -5.52
CA SER A 616 6.86 -17.16 -6.88
C SER A 616 7.80 -17.83 -7.90
N ASN A 617 9.10 -17.51 -7.86
CA ASN A 617 10.07 -18.11 -8.77
C ASN A 617 10.43 -19.56 -8.36
N LEU A 618 10.45 -19.90 -7.07
CA LEU A 618 10.59 -21.30 -6.62
C LEU A 618 9.45 -22.16 -7.16
N TYR A 619 8.21 -21.65 -7.13
CA TYR A 619 7.06 -22.33 -7.74
C TYR A 619 7.27 -22.53 -9.23
N ALA A 620 7.67 -21.49 -9.96
CA ALA A 620 7.88 -21.56 -11.39
C ALA A 620 8.97 -22.58 -11.78
N ILE A 621 10.08 -22.70 -11.02
CA ILE A 621 11.07 -23.78 -11.20
C ILE A 621 10.47 -25.14 -10.84
N ALA A 622 9.73 -25.24 -9.74
CA ALA A 622 9.17 -26.50 -9.25
C ALA A 622 8.12 -27.12 -10.20
N THR A 623 7.47 -26.31 -11.03
CA THR A 623 6.45 -26.75 -12.00
C THR A 623 6.99 -26.98 -13.41
N GLN A 624 8.27 -26.74 -13.65
CA GLN A 624 8.91 -26.97 -14.95
C GLN A 624 9.87 -28.16 -14.87
N GLU A 625 10.07 -28.84 -16.00
CA GLU A 625 11.11 -29.87 -16.09
C GLU A 625 12.49 -29.21 -15.95
N GLY A 626 13.35 -29.79 -15.11
CA GLY A 626 14.69 -29.29 -14.86
C GLY A 626 15.39 -30.06 -13.75
N SER A 627 16.72 -30.02 -13.74
CA SER A 627 17.56 -30.76 -12.77
C SER A 627 17.32 -30.34 -11.31
N HIS A 628 16.82 -29.12 -11.08
CA HIS A 628 16.58 -28.54 -9.75
C HIS A 628 15.10 -28.51 -9.33
N GLN A 629 14.20 -29.10 -10.13
CA GLN A 629 12.76 -29.09 -9.89
C GLN A 629 12.38 -29.59 -8.47
N ALA A 630 12.96 -30.72 -8.04
CA ALA A 630 12.65 -31.33 -6.74
C ALA A 630 13.14 -30.48 -5.55
N GLN A 631 14.31 -29.85 -5.67
CA GLN A 631 14.86 -28.93 -4.66
C GLN A 631 13.94 -27.71 -4.52
N ALA A 632 13.57 -27.10 -5.66
CA ALA A 632 12.67 -25.95 -5.68
C ALA A 632 11.28 -26.29 -5.09
N ALA A 633 10.71 -27.46 -5.41
CA ALA A 633 9.42 -27.90 -4.86
C ALA A 633 9.43 -28.02 -3.33
N LYS A 634 10.51 -28.58 -2.77
CA LYS A 634 10.68 -28.69 -1.31
C LYS A 634 10.77 -27.29 -0.67
N MET A 635 11.70 -26.46 -1.17
CA MET A 635 11.90 -25.10 -0.67
C MET A 635 10.63 -24.26 -0.77
N TYR A 636 9.92 -24.34 -1.90
CA TYR A 636 8.66 -23.65 -2.12
C TYR A 636 7.62 -23.98 -1.03
N ASN A 637 7.35 -25.27 -0.78
CA ASN A 637 6.34 -25.67 0.19
C ASN A 637 6.73 -25.28 1.62
N GLU A 638 8.00 -25.45 1.98
CA GLU A 638 8.51 -25.11 3.31
C GLU A 638 8.48 -23.59 3.53
N LEU A 639 8.96 -22.79 2.57
CA LEU A 639 8.98 -21.33 2.67
C LEU A 639 7.56 -20.75 2.77
N ARG A 640 6.61 -21.25 1.95
CA ARG A 640 5.20 -20.87 2.05
C ARG A 640 4.65 -21.07 3.46
N ARG A 641 4.92 -22.24 4.05
CA ARG A 641 4.46 -22.56 5.40
C ARG A 641 5.08 -21.62 6.44
N ASN A 642 6.40 -21.44 6.41
CA ASN A 642 7.13 -20.60 7.34
C ASN A 642 6.61 -19.15 7.34
N LEU A 643 6.40 -18.58 6.16
CA LEU A 643 5.89 -17.22 5.99
C LEU A 643 4.46 -17.07 6.53
N VAL A 644 3.55 -17.97 6.12
CA VAL A 644 2.13 -17.89 6.54
C VAL A 644 2.01 -18.07 8.06
N GLU A 645 2.70 -19.06 8.64
CA GLU A 645 2.66 -19.29 10.09
C GLU A 645 3.25 -18.11 10.86
N THR A 646 4.34 -17.50 10.38
CA THR A 646 4.97 -16.33 11.01
C THR A 646 4.01 -15.14 11.06
N VAL A 647 3.45 -14.74 9.91
CA VAL A 647 2.51 -13.61 9.87
C VAL A 647 1.26 -13.92 10.68
N TYR A 648 0.71 -15.14 10.56
CA TYR A 648 -0.49 -15.54 11.30
C TYR A 648 -0.29 -15.49 12.81
N ASN A 649 0.83 -16.02 13.32
CA ASN A 649 1.11 -16.03 14.76
C ASN A 649 1.31 -14.61 15.30
N SER A 650 2.08 -13.77 14.58
CA SER A 650 2.26 -12.36 14.95
C SER A 650 0.92 -11.60 14.90
N TRP A 651 0.07 -11.87 13.91
CA TRP A 651 -1.26 -11.26 13.81
C TRP A 651 -2.18 -11.71 14.95
N LEU A 652 -2.13 -12.99 15.34
CA LEU A 652 -2.92 -13.51 16.45
C LEU A 652 -2.51 -12.89 17.79
N GLU A 653 -1.20 -12.70 18.00
CA GLU A 653 -0.65 -12.10 19.21
C GLU A 653 -0.92 -10.59 19.30
N THR A 654 -0.74 -9.87 18.20
CA THR A 654 -0.71 -8.40 18.20
C THR A 654 -1.98 -7.74 17.66
N GLY A 655 -2.80 -8.49 16.92
CA GLY A 655 -3.98 -7.99 16.19
C GLY A 655 -3.68 -7.38 14.83
N PHE A 656 -2.41 -7.29 14.42
CA PHE A 656 -1.99 -6.54 13.22
C PHE A 656 -0.98 -7.30 12.35
N ALA A 657 -0.93 -6.93 11.07
CA ALA A 657 0.19 -7.23 10.19
C ALA A 657 1.29 -6.16 10.36
N TRP A 658 2.53 -6.59 10.17
CA TRP A 658 3.73 -5.79 10.34
C TRP A 658 4.52 -5.67 9.05
N GLU A 659 5.34 -4.62 8.99
CA GLU A 659 6.19 -4.27 7.85
C GLU A 659 7.25 -5.34 7.56
N GLN A 660 7.93 -5.78 8.62
CA GLN A 660 8.98 -6.80 8.59
C GLN A 660 8.86 -7.75 9.80
N TYR A 661 9.55 -8.88 9.74
CA TYR A 661 9.54 -9.90 10.80
C TYR A 661 10.96 -10.26 11.24
N ASN A 662 11.13 -10.49 12.54
CA ASN A 662 12.40 -10.95 13.09
C ASN A 662 12.71 -12.39 12.61
N PRO A 663 13.90 -12.67 12.04
CA PRO A 663 14.21 -13.97 11.44
C PRO A 663 14.46 -15.08 12.46
N GLU A 664 14.63 -14.75 13.74
CA GLU A 664 14.94 -15.72 14.80
C GLU A 664 13.73 -16.02 15.69
N THR A 665 12.77 -15.10 15.78
CA THR A 665 11.60 -15.21 16.68
C THR A 665 10.27 -15.14 15.96
N GLY A 666 10.22 -14.61 14.73
CA GLY A 666 8.98 -14.38 13.99
C GLY A 666 8.16 -13.19 14.50
N ALA A 667 8.65 -12.44 15.49
CA ALA A 667 7.96 -11.26 15.99
C ALA A 667 7.88 -10.17 14.92
N GLY A 668 6.69 -9.59 14.74
CA GLY A 668 6.50 -8.41 13.90
C GLY A 668 7.28 -7.20 14.42
N GLN A 669 7.87 -6.43 13.51
CA GLN A 669 8.71 -5.27 13.84
C GLN A 669 8.30 -4.05 13.00
N ARG A 670 8.72 -2.86 13.47
CA ARG A 670 8.52 -1.56 12.81
C ARG A 670 7.05 -1.18 12.70
N THR A 671 6.56 -0.89 11.50
CA THR A 671 5.24 -0.30 11.28
C THR A 671 4.14 -1.34 11.47
N GLN A 672 3.18 -1.03 12.35
CA GLN A 672 1.95 -1.80 12.53
C GLN A 672 0.90 -1.42 11.47
N HIS A 673 -0.14 -2.25 11.36
CA HIS A 673 -1.20 -2.08 10.35
C HIS A 673 -0.63 -2.06 8.92
N PHE A 674 0.48 -2.76 8.70
CA PHE A 674 1.12 -2.81 7.41
C PHE A 674 0.42 -3.85 6.54
N THR A 675 -0.73 -3.48 6.00
CA THR A 675 -1.47 -4.29 5.02
C THR A 675 -1.15 -3.85 3.59
N GLY A 676 0.01 -3.24 3.37
CA GLY A 676 0.67 -3.11 2.08
C GLY A 676 1.21 -4.46 1.59
N TRP A 677 2.51 -4.57 1.30
CA TRP A 677 3.08 -5.82 0.76
C TRP A 677 2.89 -7.05 1.67
N THR A 678 2.70 -6.90 2.98
CA THR A 678 2.51 -8.07 3.87
C THR A 678 1.21 -8.81 3.53
N SER A 679 0.26 -8.14 2.89
CA SER A 679 -0.94 -8.75 2.34
C SER A 679 -0.66 -9.78 1.22
N LEU A 680 0.55 -9.83 0.65
CA LEU A 680 0.96 -10.90 -0.27
C LEU A 680 0.88 -12.29 0.38
N VAL A 681 0.86 -12.39 1.71
CA VAL A 681 0.58 -13.67 2.40
C VAL A 681 -0.77 -14.28 1.97
N VAL A 682 -1.73 -13.45 1.53
CA VAL A 682 -3.00 -13.90 0.94
C VAL A 682 -2.75 -14.69 -0.35
N LYS A 683 -1.92 -14.15 -1.26
CA LYS A 683 -1.51 -14.88 -2.48
C LYS A 683 -0.71 -16.12 -2.12
N ILE A 684 0.25 -16.03 -1.20
CA ILE A 684 1.04 -17.19 -0.75
C ILE A 684 0.13 -18.31 -0.24
N MET A 685 -0.92 -18.01 0.53
CA MET A 685 -1.90 -19.01 0.95
C MET A 685 -2.70 -19.59 -0.23
N ALA A 686 -3.03 -18.78 -1.24
CA ALA A 686 -3.79 -19.21 -2.42
C ALA A 686 -2.98 -20.03 -3.44
N LEU A 687 -1.64 -20.03 -3.39
CA LEU A 687 -0.82 -20.85 -4.27
C LEU A 687 -0.99 -22.37 -3.99
N PRO A 688 -0.90 -23.26 -4.99
CA PRO A 688 -1.12 -24.69 -4.78
C PRO A 688 0.08 -25.38 -4.11
N TYR A 689 -0.14 -26.52 -3.48
CA TYR A 689 0.95 -27.37 -2.98
C TYR A 689 1.65 -28.09 -4.13
N VAL A 690 2.99 -28.20 -4.11
CA VAL A 690 3.76 -28.87 -5.18
C VAL A 690 4.37 -30.19 -4.68
N GLY A 691 3.95 -31.32 -5.26
CA GLY A 691 4.61 -32.61 -5.08
C GLY A 691 3.96 -33.55 -4.06
N GLY A 692 4.03 -34.86 -4.35
CA GLY A 692 3.52 -35.97 -3.54
C GLY A 692 2.03 -36.27 -3.74
N LYS A 693 1.70 -37.37 -4.46
CA LYS A 693 0.34 -37.94 -4.47
C LYS A 693 -0.19 -37.91 -3.04
N ALA A 694 -1.29 -37.20 -2.80
CA ALA A 694 -2.12 -37.51 -1.66
C ALA A 694 -2.42 -39.01 -1.79
N LYS A 695 -1.78 -39.84 -0.97
CA LYS A 695 -2.39 -41.14 -0.67
C LYS A 695 -3.75 -40.73 -0.13
N ALA A 696 -4.78 -40.94 -0.92
CA ALA A 696 -6.11 -41.16 -0.40
C ALA A 696 -5.94 -42.28 0.63
N GLY A 697 -5.72 -41.89 1.88
CA GLY A 697 -5.96 -42.77 3.00
C GLY A 697 -7.41 -43.13 2.86
N HIS A 698 -7.66 -44.36 2.47
CA HIS A 698 -8.87 -45.04 2.84
C HIS A 698 -9.01 -44.85 4.35
N ASP A 699 -9.94 -44.00 4.77
CA ASP A 699 -10.56 -44.12 6.08
C ASP A 699 -11.34 -45.43 6.04
N GLU A 700 -10.65 -46.53 6.37
CA GLU A 700 -11.30 -47.71 6.90
C GLU A 700 -11.29 -47.60 8.44
N LEU A 701 -12.52 -47.43 8.94
CA LEU A 701 -13.04 -47.59 10.31
C LEU A 701 -12.92 -46.40 11.27
#